data_AF-A0A285KKQ9-F1
#
_entry.id   AF-A0A285KKQ9-F1
#
_cell.length_a   1.000
_cell.length_b   1.000
_cell.length_c   1.000
_cell.angle_alpha   90.00
_cell.angle_beta   90.00
_cell.angle_gamma   90.00
#
_symmetry.space_group_name_H-M   'P 1'
#
loop_
_entity.id
_entity.type
_entity.pdbx_description
1 polymer ?
#
loop_
_entity_poly.entity_id
_entity_poly.type
_entity_poly.pdbx_seq_one_letter_code
_entity_poly.pdbx_strand_id
1 'polypeptide(L)'
;MSVERWSTAQVEALAPDAASLKAGRGLSAPLSWSATGRLDDILWGQCRGYQVCADLTGPAYRCSCPSRKIPCKHALGLLMLWADTGVATAPAPDFAREWQAARAARATAKPRAAATPDPAAAAKRAEQRAERVAGGMTELRRWLDDQIRQGLAGAQRAGHQPFEAMAARLVDAQAPTAASAVRRLGTVAGIGPHWADRLLGELALLRLLVTGYDRLAELPPELAATVRTRIGFPIATEDVLAGPRVADRWQVLGQVEVDDGALTTRRTWLRGSRGRFALVLSFAAPGQPLTSDLVPGTEFRGELAFYPGAAPLRALVASRDSAAEPFGVAEGATTIADALLGYSTTVAAEPWRFDAPVLLDGVIPTDDGWLVDATGAALPLAPGHSEPWWLLAAAGGRPATVAGEWSPAGLRPLAAWAEGAFVAAGSPLPTAGAPRRPELPPELLAAALVGTNRRPWSGDSSLLDAAAVALTRRRAGVQPATGHAGVPAAPAETTAPLPGPAGTRLMRILGEGVPGGAQLAQELLSQWLAAARELGAHVPPVALPALLDAGRRNSIIRPALARVAGARGVWLAGMRDEWRWLRDEAQAPSSTAAFDWQTGSSGERLGHLATLRRTDPARARELVESTWSQDSSDDRARFVAALVTNLSAADDPFLERALDDRRKEVREAALELLRRLPGSALRDRMAERARAAVRRERRVIGADRLIVNPPEELDPGLRRDGVASTPARGIGVSAWLLEEIVAGAPLDTWSDPATMLRLVRGNDWESPLLHGWAKAAVAQEEVGWAIVLLNEVGGTLRESVRWDLHLVLPAVELGRLAADALRREDPMANRLLAIHPGRWPDELSVAVLETIAHRARNDRHSWQLGELCRAAALAMPPAYADLVGRLALQLDQEPADASRVRPVADLARTLTFRQEMFDELKS
;
A
#
# COMPACT_ATOMS: atom_id res chain seq x y z
N MET A 1 -3.41 -29.87 -22.24
CA MET A 1 -3.92 -29.47 -20.91
C MET A 1 -3.81 -27.96 -20.82
N SER A 2 -4.81 -27.27 -20.26
CA SER A 2 -4.76 -25.82 -20.07
C SER A 2 -3.77 -25.50 -18.95
N VAL A 3 -2.79 -24.63 -19.20
CA VAL A 3 -1.90 -24.11 -18.16
C VAL A 3 -2.76 -23.32 -17.16
N GLU A 4 -2.70 -23.70 -15.89
CA GLU A 4 -3.43 -23.01 -14.83
C GLU A 4 -2.85 -21.59 -14.62
N ARG A 5 -3.73 -20.62 -14.40
CA ARG A 5 -3.32 -19.21 -14.30
C ARG A 5 -2.55 -18.96 -13.00
N TRP A 6 -1.47 -18.19 -13.10
CA TRP A 6 -0.78 -17.70 -11.91
C TRP A 6 -1.65 -16.68 -11.17
N SER A 7 -1.53 -16.62 -9.84
CA SER A 7 -2.12 -15.58 -9.03
C SER A 7 -1.38 -14.25 -9.22
N THR A 8 -2.05 -13.14 -8.89
CA THR A 8 -1.39 -11.82 -8.91
C THR A 8 -0.16 -11.82 -8.02
N ALA A 9 -0.24 -12.37 -6.80
CA ALA A 9 0.88 -12.46 -5.88
C ALA A 9 2.11 -13.20 -6.48
N GLN A 10 1.87 -14.26 -7.26
CA GLN A 10 2.93 -14.97 -7.99
C GLN A 10 3.62 -14.07 -9.02
N VAL A 11 2.85 -13.31 -9.79
CA VAL A 11 3.41 -12.36 -10.78
C VAL A 11 4.15 -11.21 -10.10
N GLU A 12 3.65 -10.72 -8.97
CA GLU A 12 4.29 -9.62 -8.22
C GLU A 12 5.66 -10.01 -7.70
N ALA A 13 5.83 -11.27 -7.27
CA ALA A 13 7.12 -11.82 -6.85
C ALA A 13 8.18 -11.83 -7.97
N LEU A 14 7.78 -11.71 -9.26
CA LEU A 14 8.71 -11.67 -10.40
C LEU A 14 9.32 -10.30 -10.65
N ALA A 15 8.75 -9.24 -10.09
CA ALA A 15 9.19 -7.89 -10.40
C ALA A 15 10.67 -7.68 -10.00
N PRO A 16 11.49 -7.09 -10.88
CA PRO A 16 12.91 -6.85 -10.56
C PRO A 16 13.11 -5.72 -9.55
N ASP A 17 12.10 -4.86 -9.37
CA ASP A 17 12.07 -3.79 -8.39
C ASP A 17 10.65 -3.22 -8.25
N ALA A 18 10.39 -2.49 -7.17
CA ALA A 18 9.09 -1.88 -6.89
C ALA A 18 8.64 -0.90 -7.99
N ALA A 19 9.56 -0.20 -8.67
CA ALA A 19 9.21 0.73 -9.74
C ALA A 19 8.76 0.00 -11.02
N SER A 20 9.40 -1.12 -11.35
CA SER A 20 9.01 -2.04 -12.43
C SER A 20 7.68 -2.70 -12.13
N LEU A 21 7.46 -3.13 -10.89
CA LEU A 21 6.18 -3.65 -10.43
C LEU A 21 5.07 -2.62 -10.63
N LYS A 22 5.28 -1.39 -10.14
CA LYS A 22 4.36 -0.27 -10.29
C LYS A 22 4.04 0.05 -11.76
N ALA A 23 5.08 0.13 -12.59
CA ALA A 23 4.93 0.40 -14.02
C ALA A 23 4.23 -0.75 -14.77
N GLY A 24 4.48 -2.00 -14.36
CA GLY A 24 3.85 -3.20 -14.91
C GLY A 24 2.39 -3.32 -14.54
N ARG A 25 2.03 -3.05 -13.27
CA ARG A 25 0.64 -2.90 -12.82
C ARG A 25 -0.10 -1.93 -13.72
N GLY A 26 0.50 -0.78 -14.03
CA GLY A 26 -0.04 0.22 -14.95
C GLY A 26 -0.43 -0.29 -16.36
N LEU A 27 0.10 -1.44 -16.79
CA LEU A 27 -0.11 -2.05 -18.11
C LEU A 27 -0.92 -3.36 -18.06
N SER A 28 -1.45 -3.75 -16.89
CA SER A 28 -2.23 -5.00 -16.78
C SER A 28 -3.67 -4.91 -17.32
N ALA A 29 -4.08 -3.73 -17.81
CA ALA A 29 -5.40 -3.49 -18.38
C ALA A 29 -5.45 -3.96 -19.85
N PRO A 30 -6.51 -4.65 -20.32
CA PRO A 30 -6.65 -5.10 -21.71
C PRO A 30 -6.41 -3.99 -22.74
N LEU A 31 -6.89 -2.77 -22.45
CA LEU A 31 -6.74 -1.59 -23.32
C LEU A 31 -5.30 -1.10 -23.51
N SER A 32 -4.35 -1.58 -22.70
CA SER A 32 -2.93 -1.32 -22.94
C SER A 32 -2.34 -2.16 -24.09
N TRP A 33 -3.10 -3.16 -24.55
CA TRP A 33 -2.66 -4.17 -25.52
C TRP A 33 -3.51 -4.12 -26.78
N SER A 34 -2.87 -4.00 -27.95
CA SER A 34 -3.56 -4.06 -29.24
C SER A 34 -3.93 -5.49 -29.63
N ALA A 35 -3.16 -6.48 -29.15
CA ALA A 35 -3.43 -7.89 -29.32
C ALA A 35 -2.74 -8.69 -28.21
N THR A 36 -3.35 -9.78 -27.75
CA THR A 36 -2.76 -10.75 -26.83
C THR A 36 -3.18 -12.16 -27.21
N GLY A 37 -2.38 -13.14 -26.80
CA GLY A 37 -2.81 -14.52 -26.83
C GLY A 37 -1.77 -15.50 -26.31
N ARG A 38 -2.01 -16.78 -26.58
CA ARG A 38 -1.19 -17.87 -26.10
C ARG A 38 -0.80 -18.82 -27.24
N LEU A 39 0.45 -19.28 -27.21
CA LEU A 39 1.02 -20.32 -28.08
C LEU A 39 1.67 -21.35 -27.17
N ASP A 40 0.99 -22.47 -26.92
CA ASP A 40 1.39 -23.47 -25.91
C ASP A 40 1.66 -22.81 -24.54
N ASP A 41 2.89 -22.89 -24.04
CA ASP A 41 3.31 -22.28 -22.77
C ASP A 41 3.84 -20.84 -22.94
N ILE A 42 3.72 -20.24 -24.12
CA ILE A 42 4.16 -18.86 -24.38
C ILE A 42 2.96 -17.92 -24.44
N LEU A 43 2.92 -16.96 -23.53
CA LEU A 43 2.08 -15.78 -23.66
C LEU A 43 2.72 -14.80 -24.64
N TRP A 44 1.92 -14.15 -25.46
CA TRP A 44 2.36 -13.08 -26.34
C TRP A 44 1.39 -11.89 -26.30
N GLY A 45 1.92 -10.71 -26.55
CA GLY A 45 1.13 -9.49 -26.62
C GLY A 45 1.82 -8.36 -27.37
N GLN A 46 1.04 -7.41 -27.87
CA GLN A 46 1.51 -6.17 -28.45
C GLN A 46 1.06 -4.98 -27.60
N CYS A 47 2.00 -4.24 -27.02
CA CYS A 47 1.71 -3.08 -26.19
C CYS A 47 2.43 -1.86 -26.77
N ARG A 48 1.67 -0.89 -27.29
CA ARG A 48 2.19 0.38 -27.85
C ARG A 48 3.32 0.17 -28.87
N GLY A 49 3.12 -0.76 -29.81
CA GLY A 49 4.10 -1.12 -30.83
C GLY A 49 5.20 -2.09 -30.37
N TYR A 50 5.29 -2.42 -29.08
CA TYR A 50 6.25 -3.39 -28.57
C TYR A 50 5.70 -4.81 -28.62
N GLN A 51 6.48 -5.74 -29.18
CA GLN A 51 6.21 -7.17 -29.22
C GLN A 51 6.73 -7.80 -27.94
N VAL A 52 5.86 -8.49 -27.21
CA VAL A 52 6.13 -9.07 -25.90
C VAL A 52 5.84 -10.56 -25.94
N CYS A 53 6.75 -11.37 -25.44
CA CYS A 53 6.52 -12.78 -25.14
C CYS A 53 6.97 -13.09 -23.71
N ALA A 54 6.22 -13.94 -23.03
CA ALA A 54 6.59 -14.53 -21.75
C ALA A 54 6.40 -16.06 -21.83
N ASP A 55 7.44 -16.81 -21.53
CA ASP A 55 7.39 -18.27 -21.42
C ASP A 55 6.91 -18.64 -20.01
N LEU A 56 5.94 -19.52 -19.86
CA LEU A 56 5.41 -19.95 -18.56
C LEU A 56 6.17 -21.16 -18.00
N THR A 57 7.02 -21.80 -18.81
CA THR A 57 7.76 -22.99 -18.37
C THR A 57 8.88 -22.72 -17.42
N GLY A 58 9.48 -21.53 -17.53
CA GLY A 58 10.52 -21.03 -16.67
C GLY A 58 10.77 -19.59 -17.06
N PRO A 59 10.09 -18.62 -16.40
CA PRO A 59 9.78 -17.37 -17.06
C PRO A 59 10.97 -16.66 -17.68
N ALA A 60 11.01 -16.77 -19.00
CA ALA A 60 11.88 -16.02 -19.86
C ALA A 60 11.02 -15.01 -20.59
N TYR A 61 11.60 -13.85 -20.88
CA TYR A 61 10.85 -12.74 -21.43
C TYR A 61 11.57 -12.21 -22.64
N ARG A 62 10.81 -11.92 -23.69
CA ARG A 62 11.28 -11.14 -24.84
C ARG A 62 10.37 -9.94 -24.96
N CYS A 63 10.95 -8.75 -24.98
CA CYS A 63 10.20 -7.55 -25.31
C CYS A 63 11.05 -6.69 -26.25
N SER A 64 10.46 -6.13 -27.30
CA SER A 64 11.16 -5.20 -28.21
C SER A 64 11.36 -3.79 -27.62
N CYS A 65 11.03 -3.56 -26.35
CA CYS A 65 11.21 -2.26 -25.70
C CYS A 65 12.68 -2.00 -25.31
N PRO A 66 13.11 -0.73 -25.20
CA PRO A 66 14.49 -0.38 -24.87
C PRO A 66 14.88 -0.62 -23.40
N SER A 67 13.96 -1.15 -22.56
CA SER A 67 14.23 -1.39 -21.15
C SER A 67 15.24 -2.51 -20.96
N ARG A 68 16.22 -2.28 -20.09
CA ARG A 68 17.19 -3.31 -19.66
C ARG A 68 16.67 -4.19 -18.51
N LYS A 69 15.48 -3.91 -17.98
CA LYS A 69 14.86 -4.67 -16.88
C LYS A 69 14.10 -5.88 -17.43
N ILE A 70 14.27 -7.04 -16.80
CA ILE A 70 13.75 -8.34 -17.25
C ILE A 70 13.18 -9.08 -16.03
N PRO A 71 11.85 -9.27 -15.93
CA PRO A 71 10.83 -8.82 -16.86
C PRO A 71 10.74 -7.29 -16.88
N CYS A 72 10.56 -6.72 -18.07
CA CYS A 72 10.27 -5.31 -18.20
C CYS A 72 8.82 -5.04 -17.77
N LYS A 73 8.44 -3.77 -17.60
CA LYS A 73 7.05 -3.37 -17.30
C LYS A 73 6.02 -3.99 -18.27
N HIS A 74 6.37 -4.20 -19.55
CA HIS A 74 5.46 -4.81 -20.52
C HIS A 74 5.29 -6.30 -20.26
N ALA A 75 6.37 -7.04 -20.00
CA ALA A 75 6.30 -8.46 -19.66
C ALA A 75 5.52 -8.69 -18.35
N LEU A 76 5.79 -7.88 -17.32
CA LEU A 76 4.99 -7.88 -16.07
C LEU A 76 3.52 -7.56 -16.33
N GLY A 77 3.23 -6.53 -17.15
CA GLY A 77 1.87 -6.16 -17.51
C GLY A 77 1.12 -7.28 -18.23
N LEU A 78 1.79 -8.02 -19.14
CA LEU A 78 1.19 -9.16 -19.85
C LEU A 78 0.85 -10.30 -18.90
N LEU A 79 1.76 -10.62 -17.98
CA LEU A 79 1.57 -11.67 -16.97
C LEU A 79 0.46 -11.31 -15.98
N MET A 80 0.41 -10.05 -15.56
CA MET A 80 -0.66 -9.56 -14.68
C MET A 80 -2.01 -9.59 -15.39
N LEU A 81 -2.07 -9.17 -16.65
CA LEU A 81 -3.29 -9.28 -17.46
C LEU A 81 -3.75 -10.74 -17.57
N TRP A 82 -2.82 -11.66 -17.84
CA TRP A 82 -3.13 -13.09 -17.94
C TRP A 82 -3.60 -13.67 -16.60
N ALA A 83 -2.92 -13.33 -15.50
CA ALA A 83 -3.30 -13.73 -14.15
C ALA A 83 -4.72 -13.26 -13.79
N ASP A 84 -5.03 -11.99 -14.06
CA ASP A 84 -6.27 -11.34 -13.66
C ASP A 84 -7.46 -11.78 -14.54
N THR A 85 -7.39 -11.51 -15.84
CA THR A 85 -8.52 -11.69 -16.77
C THR A 85 -8.32 -12.79 -17.80
N GLY A 86 -7.10 -13.33 -17.92
CA GLY A 86 -6.71 -14.22 -19.02
C GLY A 86 -6.33 -13.44 -20.28
N VAL A 87 -5.94 -14.17 -21.34
CA VAL A 87 -5.63 -13.63 -22.67
C VAL A 87 -6.47 -14.31 -23.75
N ALA A 88 -6.73 -13.61 -24.85
CA ALA A 88 -7.56 -14.12 -25.93
C ALA A 88 -6.91 -15.31 -26.66
N THR A 89 -7.71 -16.25 -27.15
CA THR A 89 -7.25 -17.30 -28.09
C THR A 89 -7.18 -16.74 -29.51
N ALA A 90 -6.13 -15.95 -29.78
CA ALA A 90 -5.81 -15.47 -31.12
C ALA A 90 -4.72 -16.35 -31.76
N PRO A 91 -4.70 -16.50 -33.11
CA PRO A 91 -3.61 -17.18 -33.79
C PRO A 91 -2.29 -16.48 -33.49
N ALA A 92 -1.28 -17.24 -33.09
CA ALA A 92 -0.01 -16.67 -32.68
C ALA A 92 0.62 -15.85 -33.83
N PRO A 93 1.26 -14.70 -33.56
CA PRO A 93 2.00 -13.94 -34.56
C PRO A 93 3.39 -14.55 -34.81
N ASP A 94 4.03 -14.16 -35.92
CA ASP A 94 5.32 -14.74 -36.32
C ASP A 94 6.42 -14.50 -35.30
N PHE A 95 6.47 -13.33 -34.65
CA PHE A 95 7.48 -13.06 -33.62
C PHE A 95 7.41 -14.05 -32.43
N ALA A 96 6.21 -14.56 -32.11
CA ALA A 96 6.00 -15.52 -31.03
C ALA A 96 6.42 -16.92 -31.48
N ARG A 97 6.05 -17.34 -32.70
CA ARG A 97 6.48 -18.61 -33.30
C ARG A 97 8.00 -18.68 -33.49
N GLU A 98 8.60 -17.62 -34.04
CA GLU A 98 10.05 -17.50 -34.21
C GLU A 98 10.77 -17.58 -32.87
N TRP A 99 10.22 -16.94 -31.83
CA TRP A 99 10.82 -16.99 -30.51
C TRP A 99 10.72 -18.38 -29.87
N GLN A 100 9.58 -19.04 -29.99
CA GLN A 100 9.39 -20.44 -29.57
C GLN A 100 10.39 -21.36 -30.28
N ALA A 101 10.50 -21.26 -31.61
CA ALA A 101 11.41 -22.05 -32.42
C ALA A 101 12.88 -21.79 -32.06
N ALA A 102 13.26 -20.52 -31.88
CA ALA A 102 14.61 -20.15 -31.44
C ALA A 102 14.94 -20.68 -30.04
N ARG A 103 13.97 -20.72 -29.13
CA ARG A 103 14.14 -21.31 -27.80
C ARG A 103 14.26 -22.83 -27.86
N ALA A 104 13.40 -23.50 -28.63
CA ALA A 104 13.50 -24.94 -28.85
C ALA A 104 14.86 -25.33 -29.45
N ALA A 105 15.34 -24.57 -30.44
CA ALA A 105 16.67 -24.77 -31.03
C ALA A 105 17.80 -24.54 -30.00
N ARG A 106 17.71 -23.51 -29.15
CA ARG A 106 18.68 -23.26 -28.07
C ARG A 106 18.67 -24.34 -26.99
N ALA A 107 17.50 -24.89 -26.65
CA ALA A 107 17.38 -26.00 -25.69
C ALA A 107 18.05 -27.29 -26.22
N THR A 108 18.03 -27.50 -27.55
CA THR A 108 18.71 -28.63 -28.21
C THR A 108 20.17 -28.35 -28.58
N ALA A 109 20.61 -27.09 -28.57
CA ALA A 109 21.97 -26.72 -28.93
C ALA A 109 22.93 -27.12 -27.81
N LYS A 110 23.86 -28.06 -28.11
CA LYS A 110 24.98 -28.35 -27.21
C LYS A 110 25.72 -27.04 -26.90
N PRO A 111 26.06 -26.76 -25.63
CA PRO A 111 26.91 -25.64 -25.28
C PRO A 111 28.14 -25.65 -26.18
N ARG A 112 28.47 -24.51 -26.78
CA ARG A 112 29.73 -24.35 -27.51
C ARG A 112 30.83 -24.69 -26.52
N ALA A 113 31.53 -25.80 -26.74
CA ALA A 113 32.62 -26.25 -25.88
C ALA A 113 33.57 -25.07 -25.70
N ALA A 114 33.70 -24.58 -24.46
CA ALA A 114 34.80 -23.69 -24.12
C ALA A 114 36.09 -24.41 -24.51
N ALA A 115 37.05 -23.68 -25.08
CA ALA A 115 38.36 -24.23 -25.39
C ALA A 115 38.85 -24.99 -24.15
N THR A 116 39.05 -26.30 -24.29
CA THR A 116 39.48 -27.16 -23.19
C THR A 116 40.75 -26.55 -22.61
N PRO A 117 40.75 -26.05 -21.36
CA PRO A 117 41.96 -25.52 -20.78
C PRO A 117 43.00 -26.62 -20.79
N ASP A 118 44.25 -26.30 -21.12
CA ASP A 118 45.35 -27.26 -20.98
C ASP A 118 45.29 -27.88 -19.56
N PRO A 119 45.05 -29.19 -19.44
CA PRO A 119 44.88 -29.86 -18.15
C PRO A 119 46.09 -29.66 -17.24
N ALA A 120 47.29 -29.61 -17.82
CA ALA A 120 48.53 -29.40 -17.06
C ALA A 120 48.62 -27.97 -16.52
N ALA A 121 48.28 -26.96 -17.33
CA ALA A 121 48.21 -25.57 -16.89
C ALA A 121 47.07 -25.31 -15.87
N ALA A 122 45.96 -26.05 -15.96
CA ALA A 122 44.88 -25.99 -14.96
C ALA A 122 45.32 -26.61 -13.63
N ALA A 123 45.97 -27.78 -13.65
CA ALA A 123 46.53 -28.43 -12.47
C ALA A 123 47.58 -27.55 -11.78
N LYS A 124 48.52 -26.97 -12.54
CA LYS A 124 49.54 -26.05 -12.00
C LYS A 124 48.92 -24.79 -11.37
N ARG A 125 47.87 -24.22 -11.97
CA ARG A 125 47.13 -23.08 -11.38
C ARG A 125 46.39 -23.47 -10.10
N ALA A 126 45.84 -24.68 -10.03
CA ALA A 126 45.18 -25.19 -8.85
C ALA A 126 46.18 -25.42 -7.70
N GLU A 127 47.36 -25.96 -8.00
CA GLU A 127 48.46 -26.14 -7.05
C GLU A 127 48.97 -24.80 -6.52
N GLN A 128 49.31 -23.84 -7.40
CA GLN A 128 49.72 -22.50 -7.00
C GLN A 128 48.67 -21.77 -6.15
N ARG A 129 47.38 -21.99 -6.43
CA ARG A 129 46.30 -21.46 -5.59
C ARG A 129 46.32 -22.12 -4.21
N ALA A 130 46.44 -23.44 -4.15
CA ALA A 130 46.49 -24.17 -2.88
C ALA A 130 47.65 -23.70 -2.00
N GLU A 131 48.82 -23.43 -2.58
CA GLU A 131 49.98 -22.86 -1.88
C GLU A 131 49.70 -21.45 -1.33
N ARG A 132 49.14 -20.55 -2.16
CA ARG A 132 48.78 -19.18 -1.72
C ARG A 132 47.74 -19.20 -0.61
N VAL A 133 46.70 -20.01 -0.76
CA VAL A 133 45.66 -20.18 0.25
C VAL A 133 46.27 -20.74 1.53
N ALA A 134 47.16 -21.74 1.47
CA ALA A 134 47.81 -22.29 2.65
C ALA A 134 48.65 -21.24 3.41
N GLY A 135 49.37 -20.38 2.68
CA GLY A 135 50.06 -19.22 3.24
C GLY A 135 49.09 -18.27 3.96
N GLY A 136 48.00 -17.88 3.27
CA GLY A 136 46.98 -16.99 3.84
C GLY A 136 46.27 -17.57 5.07
N MET A 137 45.93 -18.86 5.05
CA MET A 137 45.29 -19.54 6.20
C MET A 137 46.25 -19.64 7.39
N THR A 138 47.55 -19.83 7.15
CA THR A 138 48.58 -19.80 8.21
C THR A 138 48.69 -18.41 8.83
N GLU A 139 48.62 -17.36 8.02
CA GLU A 139 48.65 -15.99 8.50
C GLU A 139 47.38 -15.63 9.29
N LEU A 140 46.21 -16.02 8.77
CA LEU A 140 44.93 -15.87 9.46
C LEU A 140 44.96 -16.55 10.83
N ARG A 141 45.51 -17.76 10.93
CA ARG A 141 45.69 -18.48 12.20
C ARG A 141 46.42 -17.64 13.23
N ARG A 142 47.59 -17.10 12.87
CA ARG A 142 48.42 -16.27 13.76
C ARG A 142 47.68 -15.01 14.18
N TRP A 143 46.99 -14.36 13.25
CA TRP A 143 46.22 -13.15 13.53
C TRP A 143 45.04 -13.42 14.47
N LEU A 144 44.32 -14.53 14.29
CA LEU A 144 43.25 -14.95 15.19
C LEU A 144 43.79 -15.19 16.62
N ASP A 145 44.93 -15.89 16.71
CA ASP A 145 45.60 -16.14 18.00
C ASP A 145 46.04 -14.83 18.66
N ASP A 146 46.55 -13.87 17.87
CA ASP A 146 46.93 -12.54 18.35
C ASP A 146 45.72 -11.74 18.86
N GLN A 147 44.55 -11.82 18.21
CA GLN A 147 43.34 -11.13 18.67
C GLN A 147 42.93 -11.60 20.08
N ILE A 148 42.96 -12.91 20.31
CA ILE A 148 42.61 -13.49 21.60
C ILE A 148 43.70 -13.29 22.64
N ARG A 149 44.97 -13.29 22.24
CA ARG A 149 46.09 -13.03 23.14
C ARG A 149 46.06 -11.60 23.69
N GLN A 150 45.78 -10.63 22.83
CA GLN A 150 45.71 -9.21 23.19
C GLN A 150 44.41 -8.83 23.92
N GLY A 151 43.30 -9.50 23.58
CA GLY A 151 41.99 -9.30 24.19
C GLY A 151 41.05 -8.44 23.34
N LEU A 152 39.77 -8.84 23.30
CA LEU A 152 38.76 -8.23 22.43
C LEU A 152 38.32 -6.83 22.88
N ALA A 153 38.55 -6.43 24.14
CA ALA A 153 38.18 -5.10 24.63
C ALA A 153 38.85 -3.96 23.82
N GLY A 154 40.04 -4.21 23.24
CA GLY A 154 40.71 -3.26 22.36
C GLY A 154 40.05 -3.09 21.00
N ALA A 155 39.30 -4.08 20.51
CA ALA A 155 38.73 -4.11 19.17
C ALA A 155 37.72 -2.97 18.92
N GLN A 156 36.96 -2.58 19.96
CA GLN A 156 36.04 -1.45 19.88
C GLN A 156 36.77 -0.13 19.56
N ARG A 157 37.99 0.06 20.07
CA ARG A 157 38.79 1.28 19.82
C ARG A 157 39.56 1.22 18.51
N ALA A 158 40.03 0.04 18.13
CA ALA A 158 40.80 -0.16 16.90
C ALA A 158 39.95 -0.02 15.62
N GLY A 159 38.63 -0.18 15.73
CA GLY A 159 37.68 0.00 14.63
C GLY A 159 37.86 -1.03 13.50
N HIS A 160 37.46 -0.65 12.30
CA HIS A 160 37.36 -1.55 11.14
C HIS A 160 38.71 -1.87 10.46
N GLN A 161 39.70 -0.98 10.61
CA GLN A 161 40.97 -1.02 9.86
C GLN A 161 41.77 -2.34 10.01
N PRO A 162 41.95 -2.91 11.23
CA PRO A 162 42.71 -4.16 11.38
C PRO A 162 42.08 -5.36 10.66
N PHE A 163 40.75 -5.38 10.57
CA PHE A 163 39.99 -6.43 9.87
C PHE A 163 40.15 -6.29 8.36
N GLU A 164 40.06 -5.07 7.83
CA GLU A 164 40.28 -4.80 6.40
C GLU A 164 41.70 -5.14 5.96
N ALA A 165 42.71 -4.83 6.78
CA ALA A 165 44.10 -5.18 6.48
C ALA A 165 44.30 -6.69 6.35
N MET A 166 43.73 -7.50 7.25
CA MET A 166 43.79 -8.95 7.15
C MET A 166 42.95 -9.48 5.98
N ALA A 167 41.76 -8.93 5.75
CA ALA A 167 40.92 -9.32 4.62
C ALA A 167 41.61 -9.07 3.27
N ALA A 168 42.34 -7.96 3.12
CA ALA A 168 43.12 -7.67 1.91
C ALA A 168 44.18 -8.76 1.65
N ARG A 169 44.92 -9.17 2.68
CA ARG A 169 45.92 -10.25 2.57
C ARG A 169 45.29 -11.59 2.19
N LEU A 170 44.09 -11.89 2.69
CA LEU A 170 43.33 -13.08 2.29
C LEU A 170 42.85 -13.03 0.84
N VAL A 171 42.51 -11.85 0.31
CA VAL A 171 42.21 -11.69 -1.12
C VAL A 171 43.46 -11.98 -1.96
N ASP A 172 44.62 -11.46 -1.58
CA ASP A 172 45.90 -11.72 -2.24
C ASP A 172 46.27 -13.22 -2.18
N ALA A 173 45.94 -13.87 -1.07
CA ALA A 173 46.09 -15.32 -0.87
C ALA A 173 45.07 -16.17 -1.64
N GLN A 174 44.14 -15.58 -2.39
CA GLN A 174 43.05 -16.26 -3.12
C GLN A 174 42.04 -16.98 -2.21
N ALA A 175 41.76 -16.44 -1.02
CA ALA A 175 40.74 -16.91 -0.09
C ALA A 175 39.59 -15.87 0.08
N PRO A 176 38.83 -15.56 -1.00
CA PRO A 176 37.91 -14.42 -1.00
C PRO A 176 36.73 -14.58 -0.04
N THR A 177 36.23 -15.80 0.17
CA THR A 177 35.10 -16.02 1.09
C THR A 177 35.54 -15.89 2.55
N ALA A 178 36.74 -16.36 2.89
CA ALA A 178 37.35 -16.11 4.18
C ALA A 178 37.65 -14.61 4.39
N ALA A 179 38.13 -13.92 3.36
CA ALA A 179 38.34 -12.47 3.40
C ALA A 179 37.04 -11.71 3.72
N SER A 180 35.94 -12.03 3.02
CA SER A 180 34.63 -11.43 3.29
C SER A 180 34.14 -11.73 4.71
N ALA A 181 34.42 -12.92 5.25
CA ALA A 181 34.10 -13.24 6.63
C ALA A 181 34.89 -12.38 7.63
N VAL A 182 36.19 -12.15 7.39
CA VAL A 182 37.01 -11.26 8.21
C VAL A 182 36.51 -9.81 8.15
N ARG A 183 36.14 -9.27 6.98
CA ARG A 183 35.59 -7.90 6.89
C ARG A 183 34.33 -7.73 7.74
N ARG A 184 33.43 -8.73 7.72
CA ARG A 184 32.19 -8.70 8.52
C ARG A 184 32.47 -8.61 10.03
N LEU A 185 33.60 -9.13 10.53
CA LEU A 185 33.96 -8.97 11.94
C LEU A 185 34.08 -7.50 12.34
N GLY A 186 34.60 -6.66 11.44
CA GLY A 186 34.76 -5.24 11.68
C GLY A 186 33.45 -4.45 11.69
N THR A 187 32.32 -5.03 11.25
CA THR A 187 30.98 -4.43 11.41
C THR A 187 30.29 -4.89 12.70
N VAL A 188 30.87 -5.88 13.39
CA VAL A 188 30.41 -6.37 14.70
C VAL A 188 31.18 -5.71 15.83
N ALA A 189 32.49 -5.51 15.69
CA ALA A 189 33.36 -4.98 16.73
C ALA A 189 32.87 -3.63 17.28
N GLY A 190 32.46 -3.61 18.56
CA GLY A 190 32.00 -2.40 19.25
C GLY A 190 30.59 -1.91 18.91
N ILE A 191 29.83 -2.62 18.07
CA ILE A 191 28.54 -2.17 17.55
C ILE A 191 27.41 -3.06 18.07
N GLY A 192 26.46 -2.46 18.82
CA GLY A 192 25.23 -3.12 19.27
C GLY A 192 25.40 -4.05 20.49
N PRO A 193 24.30 -4.64 20.97
CA PRO A 193 24.30 -5.50 22.16
C PRO A 193 25.14 -6.77 21.94
N HIS A 194 25.77 -7.24 23.02
CA HIS A 194 26.61 -8.44 23.07
C HIS A 194 27.61 -8.56 21.91
N TRP A 195 28.17 -7.43 21.45
CA TRP A 195 29.08 -7.41 20.30
C TRP A 195 30.31 -8.30 20.50
N ALA A 196 30.84 -8.39 21.72
CA ALA A 196 32.03 -9.19 22.02
C ALA A 196 31.75 -10.71 21.95
N ASP A 197 30.55 -11.13 22.37
CA ASP A 197 30.08 -12.52 22.23
C ASP A 197 29.97 -12.90 20.75
N ARG A 198 29.32 -12.04 19.95
CA ARG A 198 29.22 -12.22 18.50
C ARG A 198 30.58 -12.24 17.81
N LEU A 199 31.46 -11.30 18.16
CA LEU A 199 32.81 -11.22 17.58
C LEU A 199 33.61 -12.48 17.91
N LEU A 200 33.61 -12.94 19.17
CA LEU A 200 34.28 -14.16 19.58
C LEU A 200 33.74 -15.38 18.82
N GLY A 201 32.42 -15.49 18.67
CA GLY A 201 31.79 -16.59 17.94
C GLY A 201 32.24 -16.65 16.48
N GLU A 202 32.26 -15.52 15.78
CA GLU A 202 32.70 -15.47 14.38
C GLU A 202 34.22 -15.71 14.23
N LEU A 203 35.04 -15.22 15.16
CA LEU A 203 36.47 -15.56 15.22
C LEU A 203 36.68 -17.07 15.44
N ALA A 204 35.87 -17.69 16.29
CA ALA A 204 35.92 -19.12 16.56
C ALA A 204 35.54 -19.96 15.33
N LEU A 205 34.54 -19.54 14.56
CA LEU A 205 34.19 -20.22 13.30
C LEU A 205 35.27 -20.08 12.22
N LEU A 206 35.96 -18.93 12.17
CA LEU A 206 37.15 -18.76 11.32
C LEU A 206 38.31 -19.66 11.78
N ARG A 207 38.53 -19.80 13.09
CA ARG A 207 39.51 -20.75 13.63
C ARG A 207 39.16 -22.19 13.23
N LEU A 208 37.89 -22.58 13.34
CA LEU A 208 37.44 -23.89 12.91
C LEU A 208 37.69 -24.11 11.41
N LEU A 209 37.52 -23.08 10.58
CA LEU A 209 37.80 -23.14 9.15
C LEU A 209 39.30 -23.34 8.85
N VAL A 210 40.17 -22.61 9.57
CA VAL A 210 41.62 -22.79 9.51
C VAL A 210 42.00 -24.22 9.89
N THR A 211 41.51 -24.71 11.04
CA THR A 211 41.79 -26.07 11.51
C THR A 211 41.29 -27.13 10.51
N GLY A 212 40.11 -26.92 9.91
CA GLY A 212 39.59 -27.79 8.86
C GLY A 212 40.45 -27.80 7.60
N TYR A 213 41.05 -26.67 7.23
CA TYR A 213 41.96 -26.59 6.09
C TYR A 213 43.30 -27.28 6.37
N ASP A 214 43.86 -27.08 7.56
CA ASP A 214 45.12 -27.72 7.97
C ASP A 214 45.02 -29.25 7.93
N ARG A 215 43.81 -29.79 8.16
CA ARG A 215 43.51 -31.22 8.18
C ARG A 215 42.72 -31.70 6.95
N LEU A 216 42.73 -30.94 5.86
CA LEU A 216 41.84 -31.16 4.72
C LEU A 216 41.92 -32.57 4.12
N ALA A 217 43.11 -33.19 4.14
CA ALA A 217 43.33 -34.55 3.64
C ALA A 217 42.75 -35.66 4.53
N GLU A 218 42.48 -35.36 5.82
CA GLU A 218 41.90 -36.30 6.78
C GLU A 218 40.36 -36.21 6.82
N LEU A 219 39.78 -35.17 6.22
CA LEU A 219 38.33 -34.93 6.27
C LEU A 219 37.59 -35.83 5.28
N PRO A 220 36.33 -36.24 5.60
CA PRO A 220 35.44 -36.83 4.62
C PRO A 220 35.32 -35.95 3.37
N PRO A 221 35.20 -36.53 2.16
CA PRO A 221 35.23 -35.76 0.91
C PRO A 221 34.21 -34.61 0.86
N GLU A 222 33.01 -34.84 1.39
CA GLU A 222 31.94 -33.83 1.43
C GLU A 222 32.28 -32.68 2.38
N LEU A 223 32.86 -32.95 3.55
CA LEU A 223 33.29 -31.92 4.49
C LEU A 223 34.51 -31.15 3.97
N ALA A 224 35.44 -31.83 3.29
CA ALA A 224 36.55 -31.19 2.60
C ALA A 224 36.07 -30.23 1.50
N ALA A 225 35.02 -30.59 0.75
CA ALA A 225 34.39 -29.70 -0.23
C ALA A 225 33.72 -28.48 0.44
N THR A 226 33.06 -28.67 1.59
CA THR A 226 32.52 -27.57 2.41
C THR A 226 33.62 -26.61 2.84
N VAL A 227 34.74 -27.10 3.40
CA VAL A 227 35.88 -26.26 3.83
C VAL A 227 36.43 -25.45 2.65
N ARG A 228 36.67 -26.09 1.50
CA ARG A 228 37.13 -25.41 0.28
C ARG A 228 36.16 -24.31 -0.16
N THR A 229 34.86 -24.59 -0.17
CA THR A 229 33.84 -23.61 -0.55
C THR A 229 33.80 -22.43 0.43
N ARG A 230 33.93 -22.67 1.74
CA ARG A 230 33.92 -21.62 2.77
C ARG A 230 35.19 -20.75 2.76
N ILE A 231 36.30 -21.26 2.24
CA ILE A 231 37.52 -20.47 1.99
C ILE A 231 37.39 -19.63 0.71
N GLY A 232 36.74 -20.17 -0.31
CA GLY A 232 36.49 -19.50 -1.59
C GLY A 232 37.16 -20.16 -2.79
N PHE A 233 37.43 -21.47 -2.72
CA PHE A 233 37.83 -22.23 -3.92
C PHE A 233 36.68 -22.22 -4.93
N PRO A 234 36.95 -21.87 -6.20
CA PRO A 234 35.90 -21.84 -7.22
C PRO A 234 35.46 -23.26 -7.58
N ILE A 235 34.15 -23.45 -7.73
CA ILE A 235 33.55 -24.64 -8.32
C ILE A 235 32.87 -24.19 -9.61
N ALA A 236 33.27 -24.75 -10.74
CA ALA A 236 32.72 -24.37 -12.02
C ALA A 236 31.26 -24.83 -12.13
N THR A 237 30.41 -23.99 -12.71
CA THR A 237 28.99 -24.30 -12.94
C THR A 237 28.84 -25.56 -13.79
N GLU A 238 29.74 -25.73 -14.77
CA GLU A 238 29.79 -26.88 -15.66
C GLU A 238 30.06 -28.19 -14.91
N ASP A 239 30.98 -28.16 -13.93
CA ASP A 239 31.31 -29.32 -13.10
C ASP A 239 30.13 -29.75 -12.23
N VAL A 240 29.39 -28.76 -11.68
CA VAL A 240 28.17 -29.04 -10.91
C VAL A 240 27.10 -29.67 -11.80
N LEU A 241 26.84 -29.10 -12.98
CA LEU A 241 25.83 -29.60 -13.93
C LEU A 241 26.19 -30.97 -14.55
N ALA A 242 27.47 -31.31 -14.58
CA ALA A 242 27.98 -32.62 -15.00
C ALA A 242 27.93 -33.67 -13.87
N GLY A 243 27.78 -33.23 -12.62
CA GLY A 243 27.66 -34.10 -11.44
C GLY A 243 26.29 -34.79 -11.31
N PRO A 244 26.07 -35.49 -10.18
CA PRO A 244 24.80 -36.17 -9.89
C PRO A 244 23.61 -35.22 -9.90
N ARG A 245 22.53 -35.65 -10.56
CA ARG A 245 21.29 -34.90 -10.69
C ARG A 245 20.17 -35.53 -9.88
N VAL A 246 19.32 -34.68 -9.32
CA VAL A 246 18.16 -35.09 -8.53
C VAL A 246 16.91 -34.67 -9.30
N ALA A 247 16.27 -35.65 -9.95
CA ALA A 247 14.95 -35.50 -10.51
C ALA A 247 13.89 -35.52 -9.40
N ASP A 248 13.09 -34.47 -9.32
CA ASP A 248 11.99 -34.36 -8.36
C ASP A 248 10.90 -33.41 -8.91
N ARG A 249 9.79 -33.32 -8.18
CA ARG A 249 8.83 -32.23 -8.28
C ARG A 249 9.20 -31.18 -7.23
N TRP A 250 9.60 -30.00 -7.69
CA TRP A 250 10.13 -28.93 -6.87
C TRP A 250 9.09 -27.84 -6.65
N GLN A 251 8.65 -27.69 -5.40
CA GLN A 251 7.81 -26.58 -4.95
C GLN A 251 8.69 -25.38 -4.60
N VAL A 252 8.45 -24.23 -5.22
CA VAL A 252 9.14 -22.97 -4.92
C VAL A 252 8.47 -22.33 -3.71
N LEU A 253 9.11 -22.40 -2.55
CA LEU A 253 8.49 -22.02 -1.28
C LEU A 253 8.46 -20.52 -1.04
N GLY A 254 9.50 -19.82 -1.47
CA GLY A 254 9.67 -18.41 -1.15
C GLY A 254 11.02 -17.86 -1.54
N GLN A 255 11.12 -16.54 -1.50
CA GLN A 255 12.31 -15.81 -1.93
C GLN A 255 12.68 -14.71 -0.94
N VAL A 256 13.98 -14.44 -0.89
CA VAL A 256 14.51 -13.28 -0.17
C VAL A 256 15.58 -12.61 -1.01
N GLU A 257 15.47 -11.29 -1.09
CA GLU A 257 16.45 -10.43 -1.73
C GLU A 257 17.27 -9.69 -0.69
N VAL A 258 18.57 -9.61 -0.97
CA VAL A 258 19.55 -8.85 -0.19
C VAL A 258 20.34 -8.00 -1.17
N ASP A 259 20.29 -6.69 -0.97
CA ASP A 259 21.12 -5.72 -1.70
C ASP A 259 22.28 -5.28 -0.79
N ASP A 260 23.51 -5.54 -1.22
CA ASP A 260 24.73 -5.11 -0.51
C ASP A 260 25.38 -3.87 -1.15
N GLY A 261 24.70 -3.23 -2.10
CA GLY A 261 25.16 -2.05 -2.85
C GLY A 261 26.05 -2.39 -4.06
N ALA A 262 26.82 -3.49 -3.99
CA ALA A 262 27.65 -3.95 -5.09
C ALA A 262 26.95 -5.01 -5.94
N LEU A 263 26.01 -5.75 -5.35
CA LEU A 263 25.28 -6.84 -5.96
C LEU A 263 23.95 -7.06 -5.24
N THR A 264 22.88 -7.26 -6.01
CA THR A 264 21.63 -7.81 -5.46
C THR A 264 21.68 -9.33 -5.57
N THR A 265 21.48 -10.02 -4.45
CA THR A 265 21.40 -11.48 -4.38
C THR A 265 19.97 -11.90 -4.04
N ARG A 266 19.38 -12.77 -4.86
CA ARG A 266 18.12 -13.44 -4.57
C ARG A 266 18.38 -14.88 -4.17
N ARG A 267 17.84 -15.27 -3.02
CA ARG A 267 17.81 -16.65 -2.54
C ARG A 267 16.42 -17.20 -2.76
N THR A 268 16.31 -18.27 -3.53
CA THR A 268 15.06 -18.99 -3.78
C THR A 268 15.11 -20.34 -3.12
N TRP A 269 14.18 -20.62 -2.22
CA TRP A 269 14.06 -21.91 -1.56
C TRP A 269 13.06 -22.81 -2.27
N LEU A 270 13.47 -24.05 -2.49
CA LEU A 270 12.63 -25.09 -3.07
C LEU A 270 12.58 -26.31 -2.16
N ARG A 271 11.49 -27.07 -2.30
CA ARG A 271 11.28 -28.34 -1.62
C ARG A 271 10.89 -29.40 -2.65
N GLY A 272 11.65 -30.48 -2.71
CA GLY A 272 11.30 -31.67 -3.50
C GLY A 272 10.23 -32.49 -2.78
N SER A 273 9.40 -33.23 -3.54
CA SER A 273 8.36 -34.12 -3.00
C SER A 273 8.92 -35.20 -2.05
N ARG A 274 10.21 -35.54 -2.19
CA ARG A 274 10.92 -36.47 -1.31
C ARG A 274 11.46 -35.84 -0.03
N GLY A 275 11.11 -34.59 0.25
CA GLY A 275 11.52 -33.89 1.46
C GLY A 275 12.94 -33.31 1.43
N ARG A 276 13.53 -33.08 0.24
CA ARG A 276 14.83 -32.43 0.11
C ARG A 276 14.67 -30.92 -0.11
N PHE A 277 15.40 -30.11 0.64
CA PHE A 277 15.48 -28.67 0.38
C PHE A 277 16.55 -28.35 -0.68
N ALA A 278 16.32 -27.29 -1.46
CA ALA A 278 17.29 -26.72 -2.37
C ALA A 278 17.28 -25.18 -2.31
N LEU A 279 18.45 -24.59 -2.55
CA LEU A 279 18.69 -23.15 -2.63
C LEU A 279 19.24 -22.80 -4.01
N VAL A 280 18.49 -22.02 -4.77
CA VAL A 280 18.97 -21.42 -6.03
C VAL A 280 19.33 -19.96 -5.76
N LEU A 281 20.54 -19.57 -6.15
CA LEU A 281 21.06 -18.21 -6.03
C LEU A 281 21.03 -17.52 -7.38
N SER A 282 20.45 -16.33 -7.42
CA SER A 282 20.50 -15.42 -8.56
C SER A 282 21.20 -14.14 -8.15
N PHE A 283 22.00 -13.59 -9.05
CA PHE A 283 22.83 -12.40 -8.80
C PHE A 283 22.57 -11.36 -9.87
N ALA A 284 22.50 -10.09 -9.48
CA ALA A 284 22.38 -8.97 -10.40
C ALA A 284 23.32 -7.84 -10.00
N ALA A 285 24.10 -7.33 -10.95
CA ALA A 285 24.89 -6.11 -10.77
C ALA A 285 23.97 -4.89 -10.61
N PRO A 286 24.45 -3.77 -10.03
CA PRO A 286 23.63 -2.60 -9.81
C PRO A 286 22.96 -2.11 -11.11
N GLY A 287 21.64 -1.96 -11.08
CA GLY A 287 20.83 -1.56 -12.24
C GLY A 287 20.53 -2.66 -13.26
N GLN A 288 21.00 -3.89 -13.04
CA GLN A 288 20.59 -5.07 -13.81
C GLN A 288 19.45 -5.81 -13.10
N PRO A 289 18.53 -6.44 -13.85
CA PRO A 289 17.46 -7.24 -13.26
C PRO A 289 17.96 -8.61 -12.80
N LEU A 290 17.33 -9.14 -11.75
CA LEU A 290 17.48 -10.54 -11.34
C LEU A 290 16.73 -11.48 -12.28
N THR A 291 17.29 -12.67 -12.51
CA THR A 291 16.56 -13.76 -13.15
C THR A 291 15.33 -14.11 -12.30
N SER A 292 14.20 -14.30 -12.96
CA SER A 292 12.88 -14.52 -12.35
C SER A 292 12.22 -15.73 -12.98
N ASP A 293 12.97 -16.82 -13.05
CA ASP A 293 12.56 -18.11 -13.60
C ASP A 293 11.87 -19.00 -12.54
N LEU A 294 12.09 -18.76 -11.25
CA LEU A 294 11.44 -19.51 -10.17
C LEU A 294 10.39 -18.63 -9.47
N VAL A 295 9.13 -19.05 -9.52
CA VAL A 295 7.99 -18.27 -9.03
C VAL A 295 7.51 -18.82 -7.69
N PRO A 296 7.58 -18.09 -6.56
CA PRO A 296 7.06 -18.55 -5.28
C PRO A 296 5.61 -19.00 -5.34
N GLY A 297 5.26 -20.10 -4.68
CA GLY A 297 3.91 -20.68 -4.71
C GLY A 297 3.60 -21.49 -5.97
N THR A 298 4.60 -21.77 -6.81
CA THR A 298 4.48 -22.69 -7.96
C THR A 298 5.36 -23.93 -7.79
N GLU A 299 5.00 -25.00 -8.49
CA GLU A 299 5.79 -26.22 -8.60
C GLU A 299 6.12 -26.56 -10.05
N PHE A 300 7.23 -27.27 -10.25
CA PHE A 300 7.63 -27.81 -11.56
C PHE A 300 8.35 -29.14 -11.40
N ARG A 301 8.31 -29.97 -12.44
CA ARG A 301 9.11 -31.20 -12.55
C ARG A 301 10.42 -30.90 -13.25
N GLY A 302 11.53 -31.40 -12.70
CA GLY A 302 12.85 -31.20 -13.30
C GLY A 302 13.99 -31.73 -12.47
N GLU A 303 15.20 -31.55 -12.99
CA GLU A 303 16.44 -32.00 -12.35
C GLU A 303 17.20 -30.83 -11.71
N LEU A 304 17.63 -31.00 -10.46
CA LEU A 304 18.58 -30.10 -9.80
C LEU A 304 19.95 -30.77 -9.63
N ALA A 305 21.02 -30.00 -9.85
CA ALA A 305 22.40 -30.42 -9.58
C ALA A 305 22.93 -29.66 -8.36
N PHE A 306 23.36 -30.37 -7.32
CA PHE A 306 23.76 -29.77 -6.05
C PHE A 306 25.27 -29.51 -6.01
N TYR A 307 25.66 -28.38 -5.42
CA TYR A 307 27.06 -28.13 -5.13
C TYR A 307 27.57 -29.14 -4.08
N PRO A 308 28.81 -29.64 -4.21
CA PRO A 308 29.37 -30.58 -3.26
C PRO A 308 29.55 -29.96 -1.87
N GLY A 309 29.27 -30.74 -0.83
CA GLY A 309 29.37 -30.32 0.57
C GLY A 309 28.73 -31.34 1.51
N ALA A 310 29.00 -31.24 2.81
CA ALA A 310 28.49 -32.15 3.85
C ALA A 310 26.96 -32.08 4.08
N ALA A 311 26.35 -30.92 3.78
CA ALA A 311 24.90 -30.73 3.84
C ALA A 311 24.46 -29.84 2.66
N PRO A 312 24.48 -30.39 1.42
CA PRO A 312 24.40 -29.60 0.21
C PRO A 312 22.96 -29.10 -0.04
N LEU A 313 22.76 -27.80 0.17
CA LEU A 313 21.51 -27.09 -0.14
C LEU A 313 21.60 -26.33 -1.46
N ARG A 314 22.74 -25.70 -1.75
CA ARG A 314 22.89 -24.89 -2.96
C ARG A 314 22.83 -25.78 -4.20
N ALA A 315 22.00 -25.41 -5.16
CA ALA A 315 21.80 -26.15 -6.39
C ALA A 315 21.71 -25.24 -7.62
N LEU A 316 21.87 -25.85 -8.79
CA LEU A 316 21.57 -25.28 -10.09
C LEU A 316 20.40 -26.05 -10.71
N VAL A 317 19.52 -25.35 -11.42
CA VAL A 317 18.48 -25.98 -12.23
C VAL A 317 19.14 -26.58 -13.47
N ALA A 318 19.16 -27.91 -13.57
CA ALA A 318 19.78 -28.63 -14.68
C ALA A 318 18.80 -28.83 -15.84
N SER A 319 17.54 -29.16 -15.54
CA SER A 319 16.45 -29.22 -16.50
C SER A 319 15.11 -28.80 -15.89
N ARG A 320 14.16 -28.42 -16.74
CA ARG A 320 12.75 -28.22 -16.38
C ARG A 320 11.93 -28.96 -17.41
N ASP A 321 11.17 -29.92 -16.93
CA ASP A 321 10.44 -30.87 -17.76
C ASP A 321 8.93 -30.56 -17.75
N SER A 322 8.48 -29.54 -17.00
CA SER A 322 7.11 -29.05 -16.99
C SER A 322 7.02 -27.54 -16.83
N ALA A 323 5.83 -27.00 -17.11
CA ALA A 323 5.49 -25.64 -16.74
C ALA A 323 5.42 -25.43 -15.23
N ALA A 324 5.54 -24.16 -14.81
CA ALA A 324 5.31 -23.77 -13.42
C ALA A 324 3.80 -23.71 -13.15
N GLU A 325 3.33 -24.54 -12.22
CA GLU A 325 1.90 -24.67 -11.88
C GLU A 325 1.68 -24.23 -10.42
N PRO A 326 0.62 -23.45 -10.10
CA PRO A 326 0.28 -23.14 -8.73
C PRO A 326 0.00 -24.39 -7.90
N PHE A 327 0.30 -24.37 -6.60
CA PHE A 327 -0.10 -25.44 -5.68
C PHE A 327 -0.75 -24.86 -4.42
N GLY A 328 -1.79 -25.55 -3.93
CA GLY A 328 -2.59 -25.08 -2.78
C GLY A 328 -2.06 -25.52 -1.41
N VAL A 329 -1.21 -26.56 -1.36
CA VAL A 329 -0.66 -27.12 -0.11
C VAL A 329 0.82 -27.45 -0.29
N ALA A 330 1.67 -26.91 0.58
CA ALA A 330 3.10 -27.24 0.59
C ALA A 330 3.32 -28.63 1.20
N GLU A 331 4.01 -29.50 0.46
CA GLU A 331 4.25 -30.89 0.87
C GLU A 331 5.47 -31.02 1.79
N GLY A 332 5.38 -31.94 2.74
CA GLY A 332 6.51 -32.26 3.64
C GLY A 332 6.82 -31.18 4.67
N ALA A 333 5.80 -30.41 5.08
CA ALA A 333 5.83 -29.55 6.26
C ALA A 333 5.96 -30.41 7.53
N THR A 334 6.64 -29.87 8.54
CA THR A 334 6.95 -30.59 9.78
C THR A 334 6.58 -29.77 11.01
N THR A 335 6.53 -30.42 12.18
CA THR A 335 6.42 -29.72 13.47
C THR A 335 7.64 -28.82 13.70
N ILE A 336 7.54 -27.88 14.65
CA ILE A 336 8.67 -27.02 15.04
C ILE A 336 9.82 -27.87 15.60
N ALA A 337 9.52 -28.89 16.40
CA ALA A 337 10.53 -29.77 16.98
C ALA A 337 11.33 -30.51 15.89
N ASP A 338 10.64 -31.07 14.89
CA ASP A 338 11.28 -31.76 13.77
C ASP A 338 12.11 -30.81 12.90
N ALA A 339 11.62 -29.58 12.69
CA ALA A 339 12.35 -28.56 11.95
C ALA A 339 13.67 -28.17 12.67
N LEU A 340 13.63 -28.01 14.00
CA LEU A 340 14.82 -27.76 14.81
C LEU A 340 15.77 -28.96 14.83
N LEU A 341 15.25 -30.19 14.83
CA LEU A 341 16.08 -31.39 14.70
C LEU A 341 16.80 -31.43 13.34
N GLY A 342 16.09 -31.12 12.24
CA GLY A 342 16.70 -30.99 10.92
C GLY A 342 17.77 -29.89 10.84
N TYR A 343 17.55 -28.77 11.53
CA TYR A 343 18.55 -27.72 11.68
C TYR A 343 19.77 -28.22 12.47
N SER A 344 19.56 -28.93 13.57
CA SER A 344 20.62 -29.54 14.38
C SER A 344 21.50 -30.48 13.54
N THR A 345 20.89 -31.38 12.76
CA THR A 345 21.62 -32.26 11.83
C THR A 345 22.42 -31.45 10.80
N THR A 346 21.84 -30.38 10.26
CA THR A 346 22.51 -29.52 9.27
C THR A 346 23.71 -28.79 9.87
N VAL A 347 23.57 -28.22 11.07
CA VAL A 347 24.65 -27.50 11.77
C VAL A 347 25.75 -28.46 12.23
N ALA A 348 25.38 -29.68 12.64
CA ALA A 348 26.34 -30.72 12.99
C ALA A 348 27.20 -31.15 11.78
N ALA A 349 26.59 -31.25 10.59
CA ALA A 349 27.31 -31.56 9.35
C ALA A 349 28.09 -30.37 8.78
N GLU A 350 27.56 -29.14 8.89
CA GLU A 350 28.19 -27.90 8.43
C GLU A 350 28.12 -26.80 9.51
N PRO A 351 29.11 -26.70 10.40
CA PRO A 351 29.11 -25.75 11.53
C PRO A 351 29.09 -24.26 11.14
N TRP A 352 29.49 -23.92 9.91
CA TRP A 352 29.48 -22.56 9.37
C TRP A 352 28.12 -22.13 8.80
N ARG A 353 27.11 -23.00 8.84
CA ARG A 353 25.75 -22.67 8.42
C ARG A 353 25.11 -21.79 9.49
N PHE A 354 24.62 -20.62 9.07
CA PHE A 354 23.97 -19.65 9.96
C PHE A 354 22.44 -19.75 9.88
N ASP A 355 21.92 -20.02 8.68
CA ASP A 355 20.50 -20.15 8.40
C ASP A 355 20.17 -21.49 7.72
N ALA A 356 18.92 -21.93 7.84
CA ALA A 356 18.40 -23.09 7.13
C ALA A 356 16.92 -22.88 6.78
N PRO A 357 16.44 -23.49 5.68
CA PRO A 357 15.03 -23.44 5.34
C PRO A 357 14.24 -24.32 6.31
N VAL A 358 13.05 -23.84 6.68
CA VAL A 358 12.05 -24.62 7.41
C VAL A 358 10.70 -24.51 6.70
N LEU A 359 9.91 -25.57 6.80
CA LEU A 359 8.52 -25.59 6.36
C LEU A 359 7.70 -26.12 7.54
N LEU A 360 7.04 -25.21 8.24
CA LEU A 360 6.35 -25.49 9.49
C LEU A 360 4.89 -25.78 9.22
N ASP A 361 4.38 -26.88 9.78
CA ASP A 361 2.99 -27.28 9.65
C ASP A 361 2.11 -26.69 10.77
N GLY A 362 0.90 -26.27 10.39
CA GLY A 362 -0.15 -25.90 11.34
C GLY A 362 0.22 -24.86 12.39
N VAL A 363 1.05 -23.87 12.06
CA VAL A 363 1.49 -22.85 13.03
C VAL A 363 0.53 -21.66 13.11
N ILE A 364 0.42 -21.08 14.30
CA ILE A 364 -0.41 -19.90 14.61
C ILE A 364 0.50 -18.80 15.17
N PRO A 365 0.39 -17.54 14.72
CA PRO A 365 1.08 -16.43 15.36
C PRO A 365 0.62 -16.16 16.79
N THR A 366 1.51 -15.65 17.62
CA THR A 366 1.20 -15.14 18.96
C THR A 366 1.28 -13.62 19.00
N ASP A 367 0.79 -13.01 20.07
CA ASP A 367 0.84 -11.55 20.29
C ASP A 367 2.25 -11.06 20.70
N ASP A 368 3.09 -11.95 21.22
CA ASP A 368 4.45 -11.68 21.67
C ASP A 368 5.55 -12.02 20.64
N GLY A 369 5.16 -12.26 19.38
CA GLY A 369 6.09 -12.39 18.26
C GLY A 369 6.67 -13.80 18.05
N TRP A 370 5.88 -14.83 18.33
CA TRP A 370 6.23 -16.23 18.11
C TRP A 370 5.28 -16.89 17.10
N LEU A 371 5.69 -18.04 16.56
CA LEU A 371 4.81 -19.02 15.94
C LEU A 371 4.73 -20.24 16.85
N VAL A 372 3.53 -20.72 17.13
CA VAL A 372 3.27 -21.92 17.91
C VAL A 372 2.61 -22.99 17.06
N ASP A 373 3.06 -24.24 17.15
CA ASP A 373 2.43 -25.38 16.48
C ASP A 373 1.39 -26.08 17.36
N ALA A 374 0.70 -27.09 16.80
CA ALA A 374 -0.32 -27.85 17.52
C ALA A 374 0.19 -28.61 18.76
N THR A 375 1.50 -28.80 18.90
CA THR A 375 2.12 -29.46 20.07
C THR A 375 2.40 -28.47 21.21
N GLY A 376 2.24 -27.17 20.97
CA GLY A 376 2.60 -26.11 21.91
C GLY A 376 4.08 -25.72 21.86
N ALA A 377 4.84 -26.27 20.92
CA ALA A 377 6.20 -25.85 20.63
C ALA A 377 6.18 -24.50 19.91
N ALA A 378 7.10 -23.60 20.25
CA ALA A 378 7.13 -22.26 19.71
C ALA A 378 8.52 -21.83 19.22
N LEU A 379 8.54 -21.04 18.14
CA LEU A 379 9.73 -20.37 17.58
C LEU A 379 9.55 -18.86 17.55
N PRO A 380 10.58 -18.08 17.92
CA PRO A 380 10.50 -16.63 17.85
C PRO A 380 10.62 -16.19 16.40
N LEU A 381 9.83 -15.20 15.99
CA LEU A 381 10.02 -14.52 14.72
C LEU A 381 11.25 -13.62 14.77
N ALA A 382 11.95 -13.51 13.64
CA ALA A 382 13.11 -12.65 13.51
C ALA A 382 12.73 -11.17 13.70
N PRO A 383 13.66 -10.30 14.13
CA PRO A 383 13.44 -8.86 14.22
C PRO A 383 12.83 -8.29 12.93
N GLY A 384 11.82 -7.44 13.09
CA GLY A 384 11.02 -6.87 12.03
C GLY A 384 9.89 -7.76 11.49
N HIS A 385 9.81 -9.02 11.93
CA HIS A 385 8.72 -9.93 11.59
C HIS A 385 7.84 -10.31 12.79
N SER A 386 8.08 -9.74 13.98
CA SER A 386 7.35 -10.04 15.21
C SER A 386 5.85 -9.71 15.15
N GLU A 387 5.43 -8.86 14.21
CA GLU A 387 4.02 -8.56 13.96
C GLU A 387 3.62 -9.04 12.54
N PRO A 388 3.29 -10.34 12.37
CA PRO A 388 3.00 -10.90 11.05
C PRO A 388 1.56 -10.58 10.61
N TRP A 389 1.22 -9.30 10.48
CA TRP A 389 -0.13 -8.83 10.09
C TRP A 389 -0.64 -9.46 8.79
N TRP A 390 0.26 -9.75 7.84
CA TRP A 390 -0.04 -10.45 6.59
C TRP A 390 -0.58 -11.87 6.83
N LEU A 391 -0.02 -12.58 7.81
CA LEU A 391 -0.42 -13.95 8.18
C LEU A 391 -1.67 -13.94 9.04
N LEU A 392 -1.78 -13.01 10.00
CA LEU A 392 -2.98 -12.82 10.80
C LEU A 392 -4.19 -12.48 9.92
N ALA A 393 -4.00 -11.66 8.89
CA ALA A 393 -5.04 -11.33 7.95
C ALA A 393 -5.43 -12.53 7.07
N ALA A 394 -4.44 -13.23 6.51
CA ALA A 394 -4.68 -14.37 5.61
C ALA A 394 -5.26 -15.60 6.32
N ALA A 395 -4.66 -16.03 7.43
CA ALA A 395 -5.03 -17.25 8.16
C ALA A 395 -6.03 -16.98 9.28
N GLY A 396 -6.08 -15.75 9.79
CA GLY A 396 -7.13 -15.38 10.72
C GLY A 396 -7.04 -16.00 12.11
N GLY A 397 -5.82 -16.26 12.58
CA GLY A 397 -5.55 -17.01 13.80
C GLY A 397 -5.84 -18.52 13.68
N ARG A 398 -6.09 -19.04 12.47
CA ARG A 398 -6.16 -20.48 12.21
C ARG A 398 -4.76 -21.03 11.87
N PRO A 399 -4.51 -22.33 12.10
CA PRO A 399 -3.27 -22.99 11.69
C PRO A 399 -2.98 -22.79 10.19
N ALA A 400 -1.74 -22.43 9.87
CA ALA A 400 -1.28 -22.29 8.49
C ALA A 400 0.10 -22.93 8.31
N THR A 401 0.39 -23.41 7.10
CA THR A 401 1.74 -23.88 6.76
C THR A 401 2.61 -22.66 6.45
N VAL A 402 3.77 -22.54 7.09
CA VAL A 402 4.68 -21.38 6.93
C VAL A 402 6.06 -21.83 6.46
N ALA A 403 6.52 -21.28 5.35
CA ALA A 403 7.89 -21.41 4.90
C ALA A 403 8.74 -20.26 5.44
N GLY A 404 9.95 -20.56 5.92
CA GLY A 404 10.84 -19.56 6.49
C GLY A 404 12.32 -19.94 6.47
N GLU A 405 13.16 -18.99 6.87
CA GLU A 405 14.57 -19.23 7.19
C GLU A 405 14.75 -19.17 8.70
N TRP A 406 15.14 -20.29 9.30
CA TRP A 406 15.51 -20.33 10.71
C TRP A 406 16.96 -19.89 10.88
N SER A 407 17.20 -19.00 11.86
CA SER A 407 18.54 -18.58 12.27
C SER A 407 18.58 -18.34 13.79
N PRO A 408 19.75 -18.18 14.41
CA PRO A 408 19.85 -17.78 15.82
C PRO A 408 19.16 -16.45 16.16
N ALA A 409 18.86 -15.61 15.15
CA ALA A 409 18.12 -14.36 15.34
C ALA A 409 16.59 -14.56 15.37
N GLY A 410 16.09 -15.75 15.08
CA GLY A 410 14.67 -16.07 14.93
C GLY A 410 14.32 -16.52 13.51
N LEU A 411 13.06 -16.88 13.35
CA LEU A 411 12.46 -17.32 12.10
C LEU A 411 12.11 -16.12 11.21
N ARG A 412 12.72 -16.03 10.04
CA ARG A 412 12.30 -15.11 8.98
C ARG A 412 11.24 -15.79 8.11
N PRO A 413 9.96 -15.39 8.17
CA PRO A 413 8.96 -15.94 7.27
C PRO A 413 9.21 -15.50 5.83
N LEU A 414 8.94 -16.40 4.89
CA LEU A 414 9.03 -16.15 3.45
C LEU A 414 7.64 -16.17 2.78
N ALA A 415 6.79 -17.10 3.20
CA ALA A 415 5.42 -17.25 2.72
C ALA A 415 4.60 -18.13 3.65
N ALA A 416 3.28 -18.14 3.45
CA ALA A 416 2.38 -19.12 4.05
C ALA A 416 1.36 -19.64 3.04
N TRP A 417 0.80 -20.80 3.35
CA TRP A 417 -0.40 -21.34 2.72
C TRP A 417 -1.53 -21.29 3.73
N ALA A 418 -2.46 -20.39 3.49
CA ALA A 418 -3.60 -20.12 4.35
C ALA A 418 -4.89 -20.28 3.53
N GLU A 419 -5.83 -21.08 4.04
CA GLU A 419 -7.12 -21.34 3.37
C GLU A 419 -6.96 -21.81 1.90
N GLY A 420 -5.89 -22.58 1.61
CA GLY A 420 -5.58 -23.10 0.28
C GLY A 420 -4.90 -22.12 -0.69
N ALA A 421 -4.56 -20.91 -0.23
CA ALA A 421 -3.93 -19.88 -1.04
C ALA A 421 -2.50 -19.57 -0.57
N PHE A 422 -1.61 -19.35 -1.55
CA PHE A 422 -0.27 -18.83 -1.32
C PHE A 422 -0.31 -17.34 -0.94
N VAL A 423 0.35 -16.99 0.16
CA VAL A 423 0.52 -15.61 0.61
C VAL A 423 2.00 -15.35 0.89
N ALA A 424 2.59 -14.41 0.14
CA ALA A 424 3.96 -13.98 0.38
C ALA A 424 4.08 -13.23 1.71
N ALA A 425 5.19 -13.42 2.42
CA ALA A 425 5.44 -12.68 3.64
C ALA A 425 5.56 -11.18 3.35
N GLY A 426 4.95 -10.36 4.20
CA GLY A 426 5.06 -8.91 4.12
C GLY A 426 6.49 -8.41 4.40
N SER A 427 6.79 -7.19 3.96
CA SER A 427 8.05 -6.53 4.27
C SER A 427 8.26 -6.41 5.78
N PRO A 428 9.50 -6.56 6.29
CA PRO A 428 9.78 -6.40 7.71
C PRO A 428 9.45 -4.97 8.16
N LEU A 429 8.83 -4.86 9.33
CA LEU A 429 8.56 -3.59 10.00
C LEU A 429 9.80 -3.15 10.80
N PRO A 430 10.09 -1.85 10.94
CA PRO A 430 11.14 -1.40 11.84
C PRO A 430 10.74 -1.68 13.30
N THR A 431 11.38 -2.66 13.94
CA THR A 431 11.17 -2.95 15.36
C THR A 431 12.46 -2.77 16.13
N ALA A 432 12.36 -2.39 17.42
CA ALA A 432 13.50 -2.54 18.32
C ALA A 432 13.92 -4.02 18.30
N GLY A 433 15.19 -4.29 18.02
CA GLY A 433 15.68 -5.67 17.94
C GLY A 433 15.41 -6.40 19.24
N ALA A 434 14.90 -7.64 19.17
CA ALA A 434 14.75 -8.49 20.33
C ALA A 434 16.09 -8.55 21.09
N PRO A 435 16.09 -8.54 22.44
CA PRO A 435 17.32 -8.59 23.22
C PRO A 435 18.05 -9.90 22.90
N ARG A 436 19.14 -9.79 22.14
CA ARG A 436 19.98 -10.94 21.78
C ARG A 436 20.56 -11.51 23.06
N ARG A 437 20.44 -12.82 23.28
CA ARG A 437 21.10 -13.48 24.42
C ARG A 437 22.53 -13.87 24.03
N PRO A 438 23.49 -13.85 24.97
CA PRO A 438 24.83 -14.39 24.70
C PRO A 438 24.74 -15.87 24.28
N GLU A 439 25.46 -16.21 23.21
CA GLU A 439 25.52 -17.57 22.67
C GLU A 439 26.66 -18.36 23.35
N LEU A 440 27.72 -17.69 23.80
CA LEU A 440 28.90 -18.33 24.39
C LEU A 440 28.88 -18.32 25.93
N PRO A 441 29.52 -19.32 26.56
CA PRO A 441 29.73 -19.35 28.01
C PRO A 441 30.45 -18.11 28.56
N PRO A 442 30.05 -17.57 29.73
CA PRO A 442 30.63 -16.36 30.31
C PRO A 442 32.14 -16.40 30.53
N GLU A 443 32.70 -17.56 30.88
CA GLU A 443 34.12 -17.76 31.13
C GLU A 443 34.98 -17.61 29.87
N LEU A 444 34.50 -18.10 28.73
CA LEU A 444 35.14 -17.93 27.43
C LEU A 444 35.12 -16.46 27.01
N LEU A 445 33.97 -15.81 27.17
CA LEU A 445 33.81 -14.39 26.87
C LEU A 445 34.72 -13.52 27.76
N ALA A 446 34.81 -13.84 29.05
CA ALA A 446 35.61 -13.06 29.99
C ALA A 446 37.13 -13.24 29.74
N ALA A 447 37.58 -14.45 29.41
CA ALA A 447 38.97 -14.68 29.00
C ALA A 447 39.31 -13.98 27.67
N ALA A 448 38.40 -14.02 26.69
CA ALA A 448 38.59 -13.35 25.41
C ALA A 448 38.58 -11.81 25.52
N LEU A 449 37.70 -11.23 26.36
CA LEU A 449 37.64 -9.77 26.56
C LEU A 449 38.93 -9.22 27.19
N VAL A 450 39.46 -9.92 28.20
CA VAL A 450 40.68 -9.51 28.92
C VAL A 450 41.95 -9.83 28.13
N GLY A 451 41.92 -10.91 27.34
CA GLY A 451 43.05 -11.43 26.59
C GLY A 451 43.82 -12.49 27.37
N THR A 452 44.22 -13.57 26.69
CA THR A 452 44.85 -14.73 27.35
C THR A 452 46.23 -14.45 27.94
N ASN A 453 46.90 -13.36 27.53
CA ASN A 453 48.12 -12.88 28.20
C ASN A 453 47.87 -12.43 29.65
N ARG A 454 46.70 -11.85 29.93
CA ARG A 454 46.35 -11.28 31.24
C ARG A 454 45.48 -12.23 32.05
N ARG A 455 44.64 -13.02 31.37
CA ARG A 455 43.82 -14.07 31.96
C ARG A 455 44.02 -15.38 31.18
N PRO A 456 45.02 -16.19 31.55
CA PRO A 456 45.28 -17.47 30.88
C PRO A 456 44.03 -18.35 30.81
N TRP A 457 43.85 -19.01 29.66
CA TRP A 457 42.80 -20.01 29.48
C TRP A 457 43.35 -21.38 29.85
N SER A 458 42.67 -22.09 30.75
CA SER A 458 43.12 -23.38 31.31
C SER A 458 42.34 -24.59 30.79
N GLY A 459 41.58 -24.44 29.69
CA GLY A 459 40.86 -25.56 29.08
C GLY A 459 41.77 -26.45 28.24
N ASP A 460 41.28 -27.66 27.93
CA ASP A 460 42.03 -28.71 27.20
C ASP A 460 42.34 -28.37 25.73
N SER A 461 41.70 -27.33 25.19
CA SER A 461 41.92 -26.82 23.83
C SER A 461 42.17 -25.31 23.83
N SER A 462 42.56 -24.74 22.68
CA SER A 462 42.63 -23.29 22.55
C SER A 462 41.27 -22.64 22.84
N LEU A 463 41.28 -21.38 23.27
CA LEU A 463 40.05 -20.64 23.60
C LEU A 463 39.10 -20.57 22.40
N LEU A 464 39.64 -20.36 21.19
CA LEU A 464 38.83 -20.31 19.96
C LEU A 464 38.24 -21.67 19.59
N ASP A 465 38.97 -22.77 19.79
CA ASP A 465 38.44 -24.11 19.54
C ASP A 465 37.31 -24.44 20.53
N ALA A 466 37.50 -24.09 21.81
CA ALA A 466 36.48 -24.26 22.84
C ALA A 466 35.23 -23.41 22.54
N ALA A 467 35.42 -22.16 22.10
CA ALA A 467 34.33 -21.28 21.67
C ALA A 467 33.62 -21.81 20.43
N ALA A 468 34.33 -22.39 19.46
CA ALA A 468 33.73 -22.97 18.26
C ALA A 468 32.81 -24.15 18.64
N VAL A 469 33.29 -25.07 19.47
CA VAL A 469 32.50 -26.21 19.97
C VAL A 469 31.29 -25.73 20.77
N ALA A 470 31.47 -24.76 21.68
CA ALA A 470 30.39 -24.21 22.48
C ALA A 470 29.32 -23.54 21.60
N LEU A 471 29.73 -22.75 20.60
CA LEU A 471 28.84 -22.08 19.66
C LEU A 471 28.06 -23.08 18.81
N THR A 472 28.74 -24.07 18.22
CA THR A 472 28.09 -25.10 17.39
C THR A 472 27.10 -25.91 18.22
N ARG A 473 27.46 -26.31 19.46
CA ARG A 473 26.54 -26.98 20.38
C ARG A 473 25.33 -26.11 20.74
N ARG A 474 25.52 -24.81 21.00
CA ARG A 474 24.43 -23.90 21.31
C ARG A 474 23.47 -23.72 20.12
N ARG A 475 24.00 -23.59 18.90
CA ARG A 475 23.20 -23.43 17.68
C ARG A 475 22.49 -24.72 17.27
N ALA A 476 23.15 -25.87 17.34
CA ALA A 476 22.53 -27.16 17.04
C ALA A 476 21.53 -27.61 18.13
N GLY A 477 21.80 -27.25 19.39
CA GLY A 477 21.00 -27.67 20.55
C GLY A 477 19.81 -26.77 20.89
N VAL A 478 19.34 -25.94 19.95
CA VAL A 478 18.15 -25.11 20.19
C VAL A 478 16.93 -26.01 20.41
N GLN A 479 16.26 -25.80 21.54
CA GLN A 479 14.98 -26.43 21.86
C GLN A 479 13.84 -25.43 21.62
N PRO A 480 12.65 -25.91 21.22
CA PRO A 480 11.50 -25.03 21.09
C PRO A 480 11.12 -24.41 22.43
N ALA A 481 10.62 -23.17 22.40
CA ALA A 481 9.99 -22.59 23.57
C ALA A 481 8.62 -23.22 23.81
N THR A 482 8.07 -23.01 25.01
CA THR A 482 6.73 -23.44 25.41
C THR A 482 6.05 -22.32 26.18
N GLY A 483 4.73 -22.39 26.36
CA GLY A 483 3.97 -21.40 27.12
C GLY A 483 3.52 -20.17 26.32
N HIS A 484 3.73 -20.18 25.00
CA HIS A 484 3.19 -19.16 24.10
C HIS A 484 1.82 -19.61 23.59
N ALA A 485 0.82 -18.73 23.63
CA ALA A 485 -0.52 -19.02 23.17
C ALA A 485 -0.76 -18.39 21.79
N GLY A 486 -1.26 -19.20 20.85
CA GLY A 486 -1.69 -18.71 19.54
C GLY A 486 -2.82 -17.70 19.70
N VAL A 487 -2.85 -16.69 18.83
CA VAL A 487 -3.96 -15.75 18.83
C VAL A 487 -5.30 -16.48 18.58
N PRO A 488 -6.39 -16.10 19.26
CA PRO A 488 -7.69 -16.74 19.04
C PRO A 488 -8.15 -16.53 17.60
N ALA A 489 -8.65 -17.59 16.95
CA ALA A 489 -9.15 -17.51 15.59
C ALA A 489 -10.25 -16.43 15.46
N ALA A 490 -10.24 -15.64 14.39
CA ALA A 490 -11.30 -14.68 14.17
C ALA A 490 -12.64 -15.39 13.89
N PRO A 491 -13.76 -14.69 14.18
CA PRO A 491 -15.09 -15.18 13.85
C PRO A 491 -15.22 -15.55 12.37
N ALA A 492 -16.12 -16.49 12.07
CA ALA A 492 -16.45 -16.82 10.69
C ALA A 492 -17.08 -15.62 9.98
N GLU A 493 -16.78 -15.44 8.70
CA GLU A 493 -17.44 -14.45 7.88
C GLU A 493 -18.92 -14.82 7.68
N THR A 494 -19.79 -13.82 7.77
CA THR A 494 -21.24 -13.99 7.58
C THR A 494 -21.72 -13.45 6.23
N THR A 495 -20.86 -12.69 5.54
CA THR A 495 -21.11 -12.16 4.21
C THR A 495 -20.25 -12.87 3.18
N ALA A 496 -20.66 -12.85 1.91
CA ALA A 496 -19.84 -13.37 0.82
C ALA A 496 -18.60 -12.47 0.60
N PRO A 497 -17.48 -13.03 0.11
CA PRO A 497 -16.35 -12.22 -0.34
C PRO A 497 -16.73 -11.43 -1.59
N LEU A 498 -16.08 -10.28 -1.79
CA LEU A 498 -16.17 -9.54 -3.04
C LEU A 498 -15.63 -10.38 -4.22
N PRO A 499 -16.07 -10.09 -5.46
CA PRO A 499 -15.55 -10.73 -6.65
C PRO A 499 -14.02 -10.69 -6.70
N GLY A 500 -13.41 -11.80 -7.11
CA GLY A 500 -11.95 -11.93 -7.21
C GLY A 500 -11.27 -10.78 -7.97
N PRO A 501 -11.76 -10.42 -9.18
CA PRO A 501 -11.22 -9.27 -9.94
C PRO A 501 -11.29 -7.95 -9.17
N ALA A 502 -12.38 -7.66 -8.46
CA ALA A 502 -12.50 -6.46 -7.62
C ALA A 502 -11.49 -6.47 -6.48
N GLY A 503 -11.22 -7.64 -5.88
CA GLY A 503 -10.17 -7.83 -4.88
C GLY A 503 -8.77 -7.54 -5.42
N THR A 504 -8.45 -8.05 -6.61
CA THR A 504 -7.19 -7.76 -7.31
C THR A 504 -7.03 -6.27 -7.59
N ARG A 505 -8.10 -5.61 -8.05
CA ARG A 505 -8.15 -4.17 -8.30
C ARG A 505 -7.86 -3.35 -7.06
N LEU A 506 -8.45 -3.73 -5.92
CA LEU A 506 -8.19 -3.09 -4.63
C LEU A 506 -6.70 -3.17 -4.26
N MET A 507 -6.08 -4.36 -4.39
CA MET A 507 -4.64 -4.51 -4.10
C MET A 507 -3.78 -3.62 -5.00
N ARG A 508 -4.18 -3.44 -6.28
CA ARG A 508 -3.52 -2.53 -7.20
C ARG A 508 -3.67 -1.05 -6.82
N ILE A 509 -4.84 -0.64 -6.31
CA ILE A 509 -5.08 0.71 -5.79
C ILE A 509 -4.18 0.97 -4.57
N LEU A 510 -4.08 0.01 -3.65
CA LEU A 510 -3.27 0.11 -2.43
C LEU A 510 -1.76 0.10 -2.71
N GLY A 511 -1.31 -0.64 -3.73
CA GLY A 511 0.10 -0.79 -4.11
C GLY A 511 0.66 0.27 -5.07
N GLU A 512 0.05 1.46 -5.13
CA GLU A 512 0.42 2.59 -6.01
C GLU A 512 0.38 2.31 -7.53
N GLY A 513 -0.28 1.24 -7.97
CA GLY A 513 -0.32 0.79 -9.38
C GLY A 513 -1.36 1.50 -10.26
N VAL A 514 -1.86 2.66 -9.83
CA VAL A 514 -2.92 3.40 -10.52
C VAL A 514 -2.36 4.40 -11.55
N PRO A 515 -3.06 4.62 -12.67
CA PRO A 515 -2.80 5.78 -13.53
C PRO A 515 -2.86 7.09 -12.72
N GLY A 516 -2.01 8.07 -13.02
CA GLY A 516 -2.03 9.39 -12.35
C GLY A 516 -1.36 9.47 -10.97
N GLY A 517 -0.88 8.35 -10.40
CA GLY A 517 -0.03 8.33 -9.21
C GLY A 517 -0.77 8.34 -7.87
N ALA A 518 -0.04 8.59 -6.78
CA ALA A 518 -0.51 8.35 -5.41
C ALA A 518 -1.70 9.22 -4.99
N GLN A 519 -1.75 10.48 -5.44
CA GLN A 519 -2.87 11.38 -5.12
C GLN A 519 -4.18 10.84 -5.70
N LEU A 520 -4.16 10.30 -6.93
CA LEU A 520 -5.33 9.71 -7.55
C LEU A 520 -5.72 8.38 -6.90
N ALA A 521 -4.75 7.62 -6.37
CA ALA A 521 -5.02 6.36 -5.69
C ALA A 521 -5.95 6.54 -4.49
N GLN A 522 -5.80 7.62 -3.73
CA GLN A 522 -6.65 7.91 -2.57
C GLN A 522 -8.11 8.15 -2.99
N GLU A 523 -8.33 8.93 -4.05
CA GLU A 523 -9.67 9.21 -4.56
C GLU A 523 -10.31 7.98 -5.21
N LEU A 524 -9.52 7.19 -5.93
CA LEU A 524 -9.97 5.92 -6.50
C LEU A 524 -10.34 4.92 -5.40
N LEU A 525 -9.58 4.87 -4.30
CA LEU A 525 -9.92 4.04 -3.14
C LEU A 525 -11.25 4.46 -2.52
N SER A 526 -11.50 5.77 -2.37
CA SER A 526 -12.78 6.30 -1.89
C SER A 526 -13.94 5.88 -2.80
N GLN A 527 -13.79 6.00 -4.13
CA GLN A 527 -14.81 5.58 -5.10
C GLN A 527 -15.03 4.06 -5.07
N TRP A 528 -13.95 3.28 -4.97
CA TRP A 528 -14.02 1.83 -4.90
C TRP A 528 -14.76 1.36 -3.64
N LEU A 529 -14.42 1.91 -2.47
CA LEU A 529 -15.07 1.57 -1.21
C LEU A 529 -16.55 1.98 -1.20
N ALA A 530 -16.88 3.14 -1.76
CA ALA A 530 -18.26 3.59 -1.89
C ALA A 530 -19.09 2.63 -2.75
N ALA A 531 -18.55 2.16 -3.87
CA ALA A 531 -19.22 1.19 -4.74
C ALA A 531 -19.30 -0.21 -4.10
N ALA A 532 -18.22 -0.68 -3.47
CA ALA A 532 -18.17 -1.99 -2.82
C ALA A 532 -19.15 -2.11 -1.65
N ARG A 533 -19.38 -1.01 -0.91
CA ARG A 533 -20.33 -0.97 0.22
C ARG A 533 -21.74 -1.39 -0.17
N GLU A 534 -22.19 -1.07 -1.38
CA GLU A 534 -23.56 -1.34 -1.83
C GLU A 534 -23.81 -2.83 -2.10
N LEU A 535 -22.75 -3.65 -2.19
CA LEU A 535 -22.84 -5.09 -2.47
C LEU A 535 -23.08 -5.95 -1.21
N GLY A 536 -22.83 -5.41 -0.01
CA GLY A 536 -22.95 -6.18 1.24
C GLY A 536 -21.94 -7.33 1.38
N ALA A 537 -20.83 -7.29 0.65
CA ALA A 537 -19.75 -8.28 0.65
C ALA A 537 -18.50 -7.75 1.38
N HIS A 538 -17.55 -8.64 1.71
CA HIS A 538 -16.30 -8.27 2.39
C HIS A 538 -15.06 -8.31 1.47
N VAL A 539 -14.07 -7.48 1.81
CA VAL A 539 -12.79 -7.39 1.08
C VAL A 539 -11.92 -8.64 1.30
N PRO A 540 -11.02 -8.97 0.34
CA PRO A 540 -10.05 -10.05 0.55
C PRO A 540 -9.25 -9.83 1.84
N PRO A 541 -9.09 -10.84 2.70
CA PRO A 541 -8.44 -10.67 3.99
C PRO A 541 -7.03 -10.08 3.89
N VAL A 542 -6.25 -10.48 2.88
CA VAL A 542 -4.90 -9.98 2.62
C VAL A 542 -4.80 -8.46 2.38
N ALA A 543 -5.91 -7.81 2.01
CA ALA A 543 -5.97 -6.35 1.81
C ALA A 543 -6.18 -5.58 3.12
N LEU A 544 -6.66 -6.23 4.19
CA LEU A 544 -7.10 -5.60 5.42
C LEU A 544 -6.00 -4.77 6.12
N PRO A 545 -4.75 -5.25 6.29
CA PRO A 545 -3.72 -4.44 6.96
C PRO A 545 -3.47 -3.10 6.24
N ALA A 546 -3.38 -3.13 4.91
CA ALA A 546 -3.17 -1.93 4.10
C ALA A 546 -4.39 -0.99 4.12
N LEU A 547 -5.60 -1.55 4.13
CA LEU A 547 -6.86 -0.79 4.26
C LEU A 547 -7.01 -0.12 5.63
N LEU A 548 -6.68 -0.84 6.70
CA LEU A 548 -6.71 -0.32 8.08
C LEU A 548 -5.72 0.84 8.24
N ASP A 549 -4.52 0.71 7.67
CA ASP A 549 -3.54 1.79 7.63
C ASP A 549 -4.01 2.98 6.75
N ALA A 550 -4.72 2.72 5.66
CA ALA A 550 -5.32 3.77 4.83
C ALA A 550 -6.39 4.56 5.61
N GLY A 551 -7.30 3.87 6.29
CA GLY A 551 -8.36 4.52 7.09
C GLY A 551 -7.84 5.21 8.35
N ARG A 552 -6.73 4.72 8.93
CA ARG A 552 -5.99 5.45 9.98
C ARG A 552 -5.58 6.84 9.48
N ARG A 553 -5.04 6.93 8.25
CA ARG A 553 -4.53 8.18 7.64
C ARG A 553 -5.63 9.06 7.04
N ASN A 554 -6.79 8.49 6.70
CA ASN A 554 -7.90 9.21 6.06
C ASN A 554 -9.24 8.84 6.71
N SER A 555 -9.83 9.77 7.46
CA SER A 555 -11.12 9.56 8.13
C SER A 555 -12.32 9.47 7.17
N ILE A 556 -12.22 10.05 5.97
CA ILE A 556 -13.33 10.11 4.99
C ILE A 556 -13.76 8.71 4.54
N ILE A 557 -12.81 7.79 4.39
CA ILE A 557 -13.09 6.44 3.90
C ILE A 557 -13.57 5.47 4.98
N ARG A 558 -13.48 5.85 6.27
CA ARG A 558 -13.75 4.95 7.40
C ARG A 558 -15.17 4.38 7.41
N PRO A 559 -16.23 5.17 7.17
CA PRO A 559 -17.60 4.63 7.17
C PRO A 559 -17.82 3.62 6.04
N ALA A 560 -17.24 3.86 4.86
CA ALA A 560 -17.34 2.91 3.75
C ALA A 560 -16.53 1.64 4.02
N LEU A 561 -15.30 1.77 4.56
CA LEU A 561 -14.47 0.63 4.91
C LEU A 561 -15.13 -0.27 5.96
N ALA A 562 -15.73 0.32 7.00
CA ALA A 562 -16.40 -0.43 8.08
C ALA A 562 -17.48 -1.38 7.56
N ARG A 563 -18.11 -1.06 6.42
CA ARG A 563 -19.15 -1.89 5.81
C ARG A 563 -18.62 -3.07 4.99
N VAL A 564 -17.36 -3.03 4.56
CA VAL A 564 -16.74 -4.07 3.72
C VAL A 564 -15.56 -4.79 4.40
N ALA A 565 -15.17 -4.38 5.61
CA ALA A 565 -14.04 -4.97 6.32
C ALA A 565 -14.28 -6.40 6.83
N GLY A 566 -15.55 -6.83 6.92
CA GLY A 566 -15.92 -8.16 7.42
C GLY A 566 -15.61 -8.39 8.90
N ALA A 567 -15.90 -9.59 9.38
CA ALA A 567 -15.58 -10.01 10.74
C ALA A 567 -14.06 -10.05 10.98
N ARG A 568 -13.29 -10.44 9.97
CA ARG A 568 -11.82 -10.46 10.00
C ARG A 568 -11.24 -9.07 10.25
N GLY A 569 -11.75 -8.04 9.58
CA GLY A 569 -11.28 -6.67 9.74
C GLY A 569 -11.53 -6.14 11.15
N VAL A 570 -12.74 -6.36 11.70
CA VAL A 570 -13.10 -5.96 13.06
C VAL A 570 -12.25 -6.69 14.10
N TRP A 571 -11.96 -7.97 13.89
CA TRP A 571 -11.06 -8.74 14.76
C TRP A 571 -9.62 -8.23 14.72
N LEU A 572 -9.05 -7.97 13.54
CA LEU A 572 -7.72 -7.36 13.39
C LEU A 572 -7.65 -5.99 14.10
N ALA A 573 -8.69 -5.16 13.94
CA ALA A 573 -8.79 -3.86 14.61
C ALA A 573 -8.85 -3.96 16.15
N GLY A 574 -9.19 -5.14 16.70
CA GLY A 574 -9.11 -5.40 18.13
C GLY A 574 -7.70 -5.70 18.65
N MET A 575 -6.74 -5.98 17.76
CA MET A 575 -5.36 -6.37 18.12
C MET A 575 -4.37 -5.20 18.14
N ARG A 576 -4.74 -4.05 17.54
CA ARG A 576 -3.88 -2.87 17.44
C ARG A 576 -4.67 -1.60 17.67
N ASP A 577 -4.26 -0.82 18.66
CA ASP A 577 -4.98 0.40 19.08
C ASP A 577 -5.13 1.43 17.94
N GLU A 578 -4.15 1.54 17.05
CA GLU A 578 -4.19 2.46 15.91
C GLU A 578 -5.29 2.13 14.88
N TRP A 579 -5.85 0.92 14.95
CA TRP A 579 -6.95 0.44 14.11
C TRP A 579 -8.30 0.41 14.85
N ARG A 580 -8.34 0.78 16.14
CA ARG A 580 -9.55 0.77 16.97
C ARG A 580 -10.74 1.51 16.35
N TRP A 581 -10.46 2.56 15.59
CA TRP A 581 -11.47 3.34 14.88
C TRP A 581 -12.41 2.48 14.02
N LEU A 582 -11.96 1.34 13.48
CA LEU A 582 -12.83 0.46 12.68
C LEU A 582 -13.90 -0.17 13.55
N ARG A 583 -13.58 -0.53 14.80
CA ARG A 583 -14.56 -1.09 15.74
C ARG A 583 -15.59 -0.03 16.12
N ASP A 584 -15.16 1.20 16.36
CA ASP A 584 -16.06 2.31 16.69
C ASP A 584 -17.04 2.59 15.53
N GLU A 585 -16.55 2.54 14.27
CA GLU A 585 -17.39 2.69 13.06
C GLU A 585 -18.30 1.48 12.81
N ALA A 586 -17.81 0.26 13.01
CA ALA A 586 -18.58 -0.97 12.81
C ALA A 586 -19.66 -1.18 13.88
N GLN A 587 -19.44 -0.66 15.09
CA GLN A 587 -20.38 -0.70 16.22
C GLN A 587 -21.32 0.51 16.26
N ALA A 588 -21.15 1.49 15.37
CA ALA A 588 -22.09 2.60 15.23
C ALA A 588 -23.52 2.03 15.11
N PRO A 589 -24.40 2.29 16.09
CA PRO A 589 -25.58 1.47 16.30
C PRO A 589 -26.56 1.59 15.13
N SER A 590 -26.90 0.44 14.54
CA SER A 590 -28.12 0.27 13.73
C SER A 590 -29.32 -0.20 14.55
N SER A 591 -29.23 -0.24 15.90
CA SER A 591 -30.30 -0.79 16.73
C SER A 591 -30.59 -0.04 18.04
N THR A 592 -31.86 -0.11 18.41
CA THR A 592 -32.60 0.45 19.55
C THR A 592 -32.23 -0.15 20.92
N ALA A 593 -30.95 -0.42 21.19
CA ALA A 593 -30.52 -0.77 22.56
C ALA A 593 -30.47 0.50 23.44
N ALA A 594 -30.77 0.34 24.73
CA ALA A 594 -30.77 1.43 25.72
C ALA A 594 -29.35 2.01 25.91
N PHE A 595 -29.05 3.08 25.18
CA PHE A 595 -27.85 3.88 25.38
C PHE A 595 -28.01 4.76 26.62
N ASP A 596 -27.03 4.74 27.53
CA ASP A 596 -27.01 5.63 28.68
C ASP A 596 -26.49 7.01 28.28
N TRP A 597 -27.43 7.96 28.12
CA TRP A 597 -27.15 9.35 27.76
C TRP A 597 -26.21 10.06 28.75
N GLN A 598 -26.26 9.69 30.04
CA GLN A 598 -25.55 10.41 31.09
C GLN A 598 -24.07 10.04 31.14
N THR A 599 -23.70 8.81 30.78
CA THR A 599 -22.31 8.32 30.86
C THR A 599 -21.59 8.27 29.51
N GLY A 600 -22.31 8.48 28.40
CA GLY A 600 -21.73 8.47 27.06
C GLY A 600 -20.78 9.63 26.80
N SER A 601 -19.70 9.36 26.06
CA SER A 601 -18.81 10.40 25.53
C SER A 601 -19.55 11.31 24.53
N SER A 602 -19.00 12.50 24.26
CA SER A 602 -19.56 13.47 23.30
C SER A 602 -19.84 12.86 21.92
N GLY A 603 -18.92 12.02 21.41
CA GLY A 603 -19.08 11.35 20.11
C GLY A 603 -20.19 10.29 20.12
N GLU A 604 -20.26 9.48 21.18
CA GLU A 604 -21.31 8.46 21.33
C GLU A 604 -22.70 9.12 21.47
N ARG A 605 -22.79 10.19 22.25
CA ARG A 605 -24.01 10.99 22.41
C ARG A 605 -24.45 11.59 21.07
N LEU A 606 -23.54 12.16 20.28
CA LEU A 606 -23.86 12.71 18.97
C LEU A 606 -24.36 11.62 17.99
N GLY A 607 -23.71 10.45 17.96
CA GLY A 607 -24.14 9.31 17.14
C GLY A 607 -25.53 8.78 17.53
N HIS A 608 -25.80 8.73 18.84
CA HIS A 608 -27.11 8.37 19.36
C HIS A 608 -28.19 9.40 18.99
N LEU A 609 -27.92 10.70 19.14
CA LEU A 609 -28.83 11.77 18.72
C LEU A 609 -29.14 11.71 17.22
N ALA A 610 -28.13 11.51 16.38
CA ALA A 610 -28.32 11.40 14.93
C ALA A 610 -29.25 10.22 14.56
N THR A 611 -29.22 9.15 15.36
CA THR A 611 -30.12 8.00 15.19
C THR A 611 -31.53 8.33 15.67
N LEU A 612 -31.68 8.84 16.89
CA LEU A 612 -32.99 9.23 17.44
C LEU A 612 -33.68 10.29 16.60
N ARG A 613 -32.96 11.27 16.02
CA ARG A 613 -33.60 12.25 15.13
C ARG A 613 -34.27 11.63 13.90
N ARG A 614 -33.84 10.45 13.45
CA ARG A 614 -34.51 9.74 12.35
C ARG A 614 -35.77 8.98 12.80
N THR A 615 -35.80 8.49 14.05
CA THR A 615 -36.83 7.57 14.53
C THR A 615 -37.81 8.19 15.54
N ASP A 616 -37.31 9.00 16.46
CA ASP A 616 -38.06 9.73 17.49
C ASP A 616 -37.42 11.14 17.73
N PRO A 617 -37.78 12.12 16.90
CA PRO A 617 -37.22 13.47 16.96
C PRO A 617 -37.50 14.19 18.29
N ALA A 618 -38.64 13.89 18.92
CA ALA A 618 -39.05 14.49 20.18
C ALA A 618 -38.14 14.02 21.32
N ARG A 619 -37.89 12.71 21.40
CA ARG A 619 -37.00 12.14 22.41
C ARG A 619 -35.56 12.64 22.30
N ALA A 620 -35.06 12.80 21.06
CA ALA A 620 -33.74 13.38 20.84
C ALA A 620 -33.61 14.78 21.43
N ARG A 621 -34.60 15.65 21.18
CA ARG A 621 -34.63 17.01 21.72
C ARG A 621 -34.71 17.00 23.25
N GLU A 622 -35.56 16.17 23.84
CA GLU A 622 -35.66 16.03 25.30
C GLU A 622 -34.33 15.65 25.96
N LEU A 623 -33.56 14.76 25.32
CA LEU A 623 -32.23 14.37 25.82
C LEU A 623 -31.25 15.56 25.80
N VAL A 624 -31.20 16.31 24.69
CA VAL A 624 -30.38 17.53 24.60
C VAL A 624 -30.79 18.55 25.65
N GLU A 625 -32.09 18.77 25.83
CA GLU A 625 -32.62 19.70 26.82
C GLU A 625 -32.28 19.27 28.25
N SER A 626 -32.29 17.97 28.55
CA SER A 626 -32.05 17.43 29.89
C SER A 626 -30.63 17.68 30.41
N THR A 627 -29.64 17.80 29.53
CA THR A 627 -28.22 18.02 29.87
C THR A 627 -27.71 19.40 29.48
N TRP A 628 -28.58 20.26 28.91
CA TRP A 628 -28.19 21.54 28.30
C TRP A 628 -27.36 22.45 29.21
N SER A 629 -27.67 22.50 30.51
CA SER A 629 -26.92 23.33 31.48
C SER A 629 -25.56 22.76 31.88
N GLN A 630 -25.34 21.45 31.66
CA GLN A 630 -24.13 20.72 32.03
C GLN A 630 -23.18 20.56 30.85
N ASP A 631 -23.71 20.51 29.62
CA ASP A 631 -22.96 20.30 28.40
C ASP A 631 -21.99 21.45 28.12
N SER A 632 -20.82 21.12 27.57
CA SER A 632 -19.84 22.11 27.14
C SER A 632 -20.38 22.95 25.98
N SER A 633 -19.78 24.12 25.73
CA SER A 633 -20.22 24.98 24.63
C SER A 633 -20.14 24.32 23.25
N ASP A 634 -19.11 23.49 23.06
CA ASP A 634 -18.86 22.81 21.79
C ASP A 634 -19.86 21.67 21.59
N ASP A 635 -20.20 20.96 22.66
CA ASP A 635 -21.21 19.90 22.63
C ASP A 635 -22.60 20.50 22.38
N ARG A 636 -22.96 21.61 23.03
CA ARG A 636 -24.22 22.32 22.78
C ARG A 636 -24.38 22.73 21.32
N ALA A 637 -23.33 23.29 20.70
CA ALA A 637 -23.37 23.67 19.30
C ALA A 637 -23.56 22.43 18.38
N ARG A 638 -22.84 21.34 18.65
CA ARG A 638 -22.98 20.08 17.89
C ARG A 638 -24.36 19.44 18.06
N PHE A 639 -24.90 19.45 19.27
CA PHE A 639 -26.22 18.87 19.56
C PHE A 639 -27.36 19.68 18.97
N VAL A 640 -27.26 21.02 18.99
CA VAL A 640 -28.20 21.88 18.25
C VAL A 640 -28.12 21.57 16.76
N ALA A 641 -26.92 21.55 16.17
CA ALA A 641 -26.76 21.25 14.75
C ALA A 641 -27.34 19.88 14.34
N ALA A 642 -27.28 18.87 15.24
CA ALA A 642 -27.85 17.55 14.98
C ALA A 642 -29.38 17.56 14.78
N LEU A 643 -30.10 18.58 15.27
CA LEU A 643 -31.55 18.71 15.12
C LEU A 643 -31.99 18.98 13.67
N VAL A 644 -31.06 19.28 12.75
CA VAL A 644 -31.35 19.48 11.32
C VAL A 644 -32.12 18.30 10.70
N THR A 645 -31.85 17.07 11.16
CA THR A 645 -32.55 15.88 10.69
C THR A 645 -33.97 15.85 11.26
N ASN A 646 -35.00 15.77 10.40
CA ASN A 646 -36.42 15.83 10.79
C ASN A 646 -36.80 17.06 11.63
N LEU A 647 -36.21 18.22 11.32
CA LEU A 647 -36.54 19.51 11.94
C LEU A 647 -38.03 19.82 11.84
N SER A 648 -38.65 20.25 12.94
CA SER A 648 -40.09 20.46 13.04
C SER A 648 -40.47 21.68 13.89
N ALA A 649 -41.73 22.11 13.82
CA ALA A 649 -42.25 23.22 14.63
C ALA A 649 -42.10 22.98 16.15
N ALA A 650 -42.00 21.72 16.59
CA ALA A 650 -41.78 21.39 18.00
C ALA A 650 -40.38 21.80 18.49
N ASP A 651 -39.40 21.95 17.59
CA ASP A 651 -38.04 22.34 17.92
C ASP A 651 -37.90 23.87 18.12
N ASP A 652 -38.83 24.68 17.59
CA ASP A 652 -38.79 26.16 17.60
C ASP A 652 -38.61 26.77 19.01
N PRO A 653 -39.37 26.36 20.06
CA PRO A 653 -39.22 26.95 21.40
C PRO A 653 -37.86 26.68 22.04
N PHE A 654 -37.21 25.56 21.69
CA PHE A 654 -35.87 25.25 22.18
C PHE A 654 -34.81 26.07 21.44
N LEU A 655 -34.91 26.14 20.12
CA LEU A 655 -33.98 26.90 19.28
C LEU A 655 -34.05 28.40 19.60
N GLU A 656 -35.24 28.95 19.86
CA GLU A 656 -35.41 30.34 20.32
C GLU A 656 -34.69 30.61 21.64
N ARG A 657 -34.71 29.66 22.59
CA ARG A 657 -33.91 29.79 23.83
C ARG A 657 -32.41 29.69 23.55
N ALA A 658 -32.00 28.88 22.58
CA ALA A 658 -30.60 28.72 22.21
C ALA A 658 -30.00 30.00 21.58
N LEU A 659 -30.82 30.90 21.03
CA LEU A 659 -30.39 32.24 20.58
C LEU A 659 -29.82 33.10 21.72
N ASP A 660 -30.18 32.80 22.97
CA ASP A 660 -29.72 33.54 24.15
C ASP A 660 -28.48 32.89 24.81
N ASP A 661 -27.89 31.84 24.20
CA ASP A 661 -26.65 31.23 24.70
C ASP A 661 -25.48 32.23 24.64
N ARG A 662 -24.58 32.17 25.63
CA ARG A 662 -23.39 33.06 25.70
C ARG A 662 -22.40 32.81 24.57
N ARG A 663 -22.38 31.59 24.01
CA ARG A 663 -21.43 31.17 22.98
C ARG A 663 -21.97 31.42 21.58
N LYS A 664 -21.12 31.98 20.73
CA LYS A 664 -21.50 32.44 19.38
C LYS A 664 -21.90 31.26 18.50
N GLU A 665 -21.15 30.17 18.58
CA GLU A 665 -21.31 28.96 17.78
C GLU A 665 -22.66 28.27 18.05
N VAL A 666 -23.13 28.32 19.30
CA VAL A 666 -24.44 27.79 19.69
C VAL A 666 -25.56 28.66 19.09
N ARG A 667 -25.44 29.98 19.18
CA ARG A 667 -26.40 30.92 18.58
C ARG A 667 -26.45 30.78 17.06
N GLU A 668 -25.31 30.63 16.40
CA GLU A 668 -25.23 30.43 14.95
C GLU A 668 -25.90 29.12 14.52
N ALA A 669 -25.66 28.02 15.23
CA ALA A 669 -26.33 26.75 14.97
C ALA A 669 -27.86 26.87 15.12
N ALA A 670 -28.35 27.59 16.13
CA ALA A 670 -29.78 27.82 16.32
C ALA A 670 -30.38 28.72 15.23
N LEU A 671 -29.70 29.80 14.86
CA LEU A 671 -30.11 30.70 13.77
C LEU A 671 -30.23 29.97 12.43
N GLU A 672 -29.27 29.10 12.10
CA GLU A 672 -29.30 28.30 10.87
C GLU A 672 -30.56 27.43 10.78
N LEU A 673 -30.89 26.73 11.87
CA LEU A 673 -32.08 25.88 11.93
C LEU A 673 -33.38 26.67 11.91
N LEU A 674 -33.47 27.77 12.67
CA LEU A 674 -34.65 28.63 12.69
C LEU A 674 -34.92 29.26 11.32
N ARG A 675 -33.89 29.60 10.54
CA ARG A 675 -34.05 30.10 9.16
C ARG A 675 -34.59 29.03 8.22
N ARG A 676 -34.17 27.77 8.38
CA ARG A 676 -34.66 26.63 7.59
C ARG A 676 -36.08 26.19 7.98
N LEU A 677 -36.48 26.35 9.23
CA LEU A 677 -37.79 25.91 9.74
C LEU A 677 -38.94 26.82 9.26
N PRO A 678 -39.86 26.34 8.40
CA PRO A 678 -41.01 27.15 7.99
C PRO A 678 -41.90 27.53 9.17
N GLY A 679 -42.31 28.80 9.23
CA GLY A 679 -43.16 29.33 10.31
C GLY A 679 -42.48 29.47 11.67
N SER A 680 -41.14 29.49 11.72
CA SER A 680 -40.41 29.79 12.95
C SER A 680 -40.66 31.23 13.41
N ALA A 681 -40.64 31.44 14.73
CA ALA A 681 -40.85 32.78 15.28
C ALA A 681 -39.80 33.78 14.78
N LEU A 682 -38.56 33.33 14.52
CA LEU A 682 -37.51 34.13 13.89
C LEU A 682 -37.90 34.58 12.47
N ARG A 683 -38.36 33.66 11.63
CA ARG A 683 -38.76 33.95 10.24
C ARG A 683 -39.89 34.97 10.19
N ASP A 684 -40.89 34.84 11.06
CA ASP A 684 -42.01 35.78 11.15
C ASP A 684 -41.54 37.19 11.51
N ARG A 685 -40.68 37.32 12.53
CA ARG A 685 -40.08 38.62 12.91
C ARG A 685 -39.27 39.23 11.77
N MET A 686 -38.45 38.44 11.08
CA MET A 686 -37.65 38.94 9.96
C MET A 686 -38.50 39.34 8.75
N ALA A 687 -39.56 38.58 8.45
CA ALA A 687 -40.53 38.94 7.41
C ALA A 687 -41.25 40.25 7.74
N GLU A 688 -41.67 40.45 8.99
CA GLU A 688 -42.29 41.70 9.44
C GLU A 688 -41.34 42.90 9.28
N ARG A 689 -40.09 42.76 9.74
CA ARG A 689 -39.06 43.81 9.58
C ARG A 689 -38.78 44.12 8.11
N ALA A 690 -38.70 43.10 7.26
CA ALA A 690 -38.49 43.28 5.83
C ALA A 690 -39.66 43.99 5.14
N ARG A 691 -40.92 43.66 5.47
CA ARG A 691 -42.11 44.38 4.95
C ARG A 691 -42.21 45.80 5.50
N ALA A 692 -41.73 46.05 6.71
CA ALA A 692 -41.65 47.40 7.26
C ALA A 692 -40.62 48.25 6.49
N ALA A 693 -39.46 47.66 6.17
CA ALA A 693 -38.37 48.33 5.45
C ALA A 693 -38.61 48.46 3.94
N VAL A 694 -39.32 47.53 3.30
CA VAL A 694 -39.54 47.50 1.85
C VAL A 694 -41.02 47.28 1.56
N ARG A 695 -41.68 48.30 1.03
CA ARG A 695 -43.11 48.27 0.67
C ARG A 695 -43.30 48.41 -0.83
N ARG A 696 -44.16 47.57 -1.41
CA ARG A 696 -44.58 47.71 -2.81
C ARG A 696 -45.75 48.70 -2.89
N GLU A 697 -45.54 49.83 -3.55
CA GLU A 697 -46.61 50.76 -3.89
C GLU A 697 -47.24 50.33 -5.21
N ARG A 698 -48.49 49.87 -5.15
CA ARG A 698 -49.29 49.56 -6.35
C ARG A 698 -49.91 50.84 -6.90
N ARG A 699 -49.58 51.19 -8.14
CA ARG A 699 -50.07 52.43 -8.76
C ARG A 699 -51.24 52.15 -9.69
N VAL A 700 -52.24 53.03 -9.65
CA VAL A 700 -53.41 52.95 -10.54
C VAL A 700 -53.04 53.35 -11.97
N ILE A 701 -52.03 54.22 -12.14
CA ILE A 701 -51.46 54.63 -13.43
C ILE A 701 -49.92 54.62 -13.31
N GLY A 702 -49.24 53.93 -14.23
CA GLY A 702 -47.78 53.74 -14.23
C GLY A 702 -47.33 52.39 -13.64
N ALA A 703 -46.03 52.11 -13.66
CA ALA A 703 -45.47 50.88 -13.11
C ALA A 703 -45.42 50.92 -11.56
N ASP A 704 -45.66 49.78 -10.92
CA ASP A 704 -45.41 49.56 -9.50
C ASP A 704 -43.96 49.91 -9.13
N ARG A 705 -43.73 50.35 -7.90
CA ARG A 705 -42.37 50.64 -7.39
C ARG A 705 -42.17 50.19 -5.95
N LEU A 706 -40.91 50.04 -5.55
CA LEU A 706 -40.52 49.80 -4.16
C LEU A 706 -40.29 51.14 -3.43
N ILE A 707 -40.92 51.28 -2.27
CA ILE A 707 -40.63 52.31 -1.27
C ILE A 707 -39.76 51.64 -0.20
N VAL A 708 -38.57 52.19 0.04
CA VAL A 708 -37.56 51.60 0.91
C VAL A 708 -37.26 52.57 2.05
N ASN A 709 -37.54 52.14 3.28
CA ASN A 709 -37.34 52.87 4.53
C ASN A 709 -36.49 52.00 5.47
N PRO A 710 -35.17 51.95 5.28
CA PRO A 710 -34.30 51.08 6.06
C PRO A 710 -34.12 51.63 7.49
N PRO A 711 -33.86 50.76 8.49
CA PRO A 711 -33.53 51.24 9.83
C PRO A 711 -32.22 52.05 9.84
N GLU A 712 -32.12 53.00 10.77
CA GLU A 712 -30.94 53.84 10.92
C GLU A 712 -29.96 53.29 11.97
N GLU A 713 -30.41 52.43 12.88
CA GLU A 713 -29.63 51.91 14.00
C GLU A 713 -29.87 50.41 14.23
N LEU A 714 -28.84 49.73 14.76
CA LEU A 714 -28.89 48.31 15.12
C LEU A 714 -29.48 48.12 16.53
N ASP A 715 -30.75 47.73 16.60
CA ASP A 715 -31.43 47.44 17.86
C ASP A 715 -31.02 46.07 18.47
N PRO A 716 -31.25 45.84 19.78
CA PRO A 716 -30.92 44.57 20.43
C PRO A 716 -31.63 43.34 19.85
N GLY A 717 -32.83 43.50 19.30
CA GLY A 717 -33.60 42.42 18.68
C GLY A 717 -32.98 41.96 17.36
N LEU A 718 -32.51 42.88 16.52
CA LEU A 718 -31.75 42.57 15.30
C LEU A 718 -30.45 41.82 15.63
N ARG A 719 -29.73 42.20 16.70
CA ARG A 719 -28.53 41.47 17.14
C ARG A 719 -28.85 40.04 17.60
N ARG A 720 -29.92 39.88 18.38
CA ARG A 720 -30.39 38.56 18.83
C ARG A 720 -30.75 37.66 17.65
N ASP A 721 -31.38 38.24 16.63
CA ASP A 721 -31.84 37.54 15.42
C ASP A 721 -30.73 37.39 14.35
N GLY A 722 -29.47 37.63 14.72
CA GLY A 722 -28.30 37.23 13.95
C GLY A 722 -27.69 38.32 13.05
N VAL A 723 -28.10 39.58 13.18
CA VAL A 723 -27.44 40.70 12.48
C VAL A 723 -26.12 41.03 13.18
N ALA A 724 -25.03 41.06 12.41
CA ALA A 724 -23.68 41.31 12.93
C ALA A 724 -23.56 42.66 13.66
N SER A 725 -22.53 42.86 14.48
CA SER A 725 -22.38 44.09 15.29
C SER A 725 -21.83 45.29 14.51
N THR A 726 -21.27 45.09 13.31
CA THR A 726 -20.61 46.14 12.53
C THR A 726 -20.83 45.95 11.02
N PRO A 727 -21.07 47.05 10.26
CA PRO A 727 -21.19 47.00 8.81
C PRO A 727 -19.87 46.61 8.14
N ALA A 728 -19.97 46.05 6.94
CA ALA A 728 -18.80 45.86 6.08
C ALA A 728 -18.19 47.21 5.68
N ARG A 729 -16.86 47.24 5.49
CA ARG A 729 -16.12 48.47 5.18
C ARG A 729 -16.67 49.14 3.92
N GLY A 730 -17.06 50.41 4.03
CA GLY A 730 -17.57 51.21 2.90
C GLY A 730 -19.08 51.13 2.68
N ILE A 731 -19.83 50.44 3.54
CA ILE A 731 -21.31 50.40 3.49
C ILE A 731 -21.87 51.27 4.62
N GLY A 732 -22.81 52.17 4.30
CA GLY A 732 -23.52 52.97 5.29
C GLY A 732 -24.41 52.09 6.19
N VAL A 733 -24.62 52.51 7.43
CA VAL A 733 -25.35 51.72 8.44
C VAL A 733 -26.73 51.29 7.94
N SER A 734 -27.53 52.19 7.37
CA SER A 734 -28.87 51.85 6.85
C SER A 734 -28.85 50.89 5.66
N ALA A 735 -27.87 51.03 4.75
CA ALA A 735 -27.72 50.12 3.61
C ALA A 735 -27.34 48.72 4.06
N TRP A 736 -26.44 48.61 5.04
CA TRP A 736 -26.05 47.34 5.63
C TRP A 736 -27.20 46.69 6.41
N LEU A 737 -27.92 47.45 7.25
CA LEU A 737 -29.08 46.94 7.99
C LEU A 737 -30.19 46.46 7.05
N LEU A 738 -30.45 47.20 5.97
CA LEU A 738 -31.39 46.78 4.93
C LEU A 738 -30.98 45.44 4.32
N GLU A 739 -29.70 45.31 3.93
CA GLU A 739 -29.16 44.09 3.34
C GLU A 739 -29.33 42.90 4.30
N GLU A 740 -29.00 43.06 5.59
CA GLU A 740 -29.09 42.00 6.59
C GLU A 740 -30.54 41.63 6.95
N ILE A 741 -31.45 42.62 7.00
CA ILE A 741 -32.89 42.38 7.21
C ILE A 741 -33.48 41.58 6.05
N VAL A 742 -33.16 41.97 4.81
CA VAL A 742 -33.62 41.24 3.62
C VAL A 742 -32.97 39.85 3.56
N ALA A 743 -31.70 39.71 3.92
CA ALA A 743 -31.00 38.43 3.98
C ALA A 743 -31.59 37.45 4.99
N GLY A 744 -32.05 37.94 6.14
CA GLY A 744 -32.68 37.11 7.17
C GLY A 744 -34.17 36.87 6.96
N ALA A 745 -34.81 37.56 6.03
CA ALA A 745 -36.23 37.39 5.75
C ALA A 745 -36.50 36.17 4.84
N PRO A 746 -37.55 35.38 5.12
CA PRO A 746 -38.02 34.32 4.23
C PRO A 746 -38.23 34.83 2.80
N LEU A 747 -37.75 34.10 1.79
CA LEU A 747 -37.90 34.53 0.39
C LEU A 747 -39.36 34.55 -0.08
N ASP A 748 -40.24 33.75 0.54
CA ASP A 748 -41.70 33.79 0.36
C ASP A 748 -42.36 35.10 0.87
N THR A 749 -41.61 35.97 1.56
CA THR A 749 -42.03 37.34 1.89
C THR A 749 -42.23 38.19 0.65
N TRP A 750 -41.52 37.85 -0.44
CA TRP A 750 -41.45 38.63 -1.67
C TRP A 750 -42.29 38.01 -2.79
N SER A 751 -42.56 38.80 -3.85
CA SER A 751 -43.05 38.23 -5.10
C SER A 751 -41.95 37.41 -5.80
N ASP A 752 -42.26 36.79 -6.93
CA ASP A 752 -41.27 36.04 -7.71
C ASP A 752 -40.00 36.87 -8.02
N PRO A 753 -38.82 36.24 -8.09
CA PRO A 753 -37.54 36.94 -8.26
C PRO A 753 -37.51 37.86 -9.48
N ALA A 754 -38.09 37.43 -10.61
CA ALA A 754 -38.10 38.24 -11.84
C ALA A 754 -38.92 39.53 -11.68
N THR A 755 -40.03 39.48 -10.95
CA THR A 755 -40.80 40.68 -10.58
C THR A 755 -40.01 41.59 -9.66
N MET A 756 -39.37 41.05 -8.62
CA MET A 756 -38.61 41.86 -7.65
C MET A 756 -37.41 42.56 -8.28
N LEU A 757 -36.65 41.86 -9.14
CA LEU A 757 -35.52 42.44 -9.88
C LEU A 757 -35.96 43.55 -10.85
N ARG A 758 -37.16 43.42 -11.44
CA ARG A 758 -37.72 44.47 -12.30
C ARG A 758 -38.13 45.71 -11.52
N LEU A 759 -38.70 45.52 -10.33
CA LEU A 759 -39.17 46.60 -9.46
C LEU A 759 -38.02 47.36 -8.79
N VAL A 760 -36.89 46.70 -8.53
CA VAL A 760 -35.73 47.32 -7.87
C VAL A 760 -34.84 48.11 -8.83
N ARG A 761 -34.89 47.81 -10.13
CA ARG A 761 -34.01 48.42 -11.13
C ARG A 761 -34.12 49.94 -11.13
N GLY A 762 -32.99 50.63 -10.95
CA GLY A 762 -32.93 52.09 -10.89
C GLY A 762 -33.40 52.70 -9.57
N ASN A 763 -33.56 51.89 -8.51
CA ASN A 763 -33.82 52.36 -7.15
C ASN A 763 -32.51 52.72 -6.44
N ASP A 764 -32.51 53.76 -5.61
CA ASP A 764 -31.32 54.19 -4.84
C ASP A 764 -30.80 53.08 -3.88
N TRP A 765 -31.66 52.13 -3.50
CA TRP A 765 -31.34 51.00 -2.62
C TRP A 765 -31.14 49.68 -3.37
N GLU A 766 -30.95 49.71 -4.69
CA GLU A 766 -30.84 48.51 -5.53
C GLU A 766 -29.75 47.55 -5.05
N SER A 767 -28.54 48.05 -4.80
CA SER A 767 -27.42 47.19 -4.40
C SER A 767 -27.67 46.46 -3.05
N PRO A 768 -28.05 47.12 -1.94
CA PRO A 768 -28.42 46.43 -0.70
C PRO A 768 -29.53 45.39 -0.83
N LEU A 769 -30.56 45.66 -1.64
CA LEU A 769 -31.67 44.73 -1.85
C LEU A 769 -31.22 43.49 -2.64
N LEU A 770 -30.45 43.66 -3.71
CA LEU A 770 -29.91 42.55 -4.51
C LEU A 770 -29.00 41.65 -3.66
N HIS A 771 -28.11 42.23 -2.85
CA HIS A 771 -27.24 41.46 -1.96
C HIS A 771 -28.02 40.78 -0.83
N GLY A 772 -29.06 41.42 -0.30
CA GLY A 772 -29.94 40.84 0.69
C GLY A 772 -30.66 39.60 0.15
N TRP A 773 -31.30 39.71 -1.02
CA TRP A 773 -31.97 38.57 -1.64
C TRP A 773 -30.99 37.45 -2.03
N ALA A 774 -29.79 37.80 -2.50
CA ALA A 774 -28.75 36.81 -2.78
C ALA A 774 -28.32 36.04 -1.53
N LYS A 775 -28.03 36.75 -0.43
CA LYS A 775 -27.72 36.10 0.86
C LYS A 775 -28.89 35.26 1.39
N ALA A 776 -30.12 35.72 1.23
CA ALA A 776 -31.32 34.97 1.60
C ALA A 776 -31.43 33.67 0.78
N ALA A 777 -31.17 33.74 -0.54
CA ALA A 777 -31.18 32.57 -1.41
C ALA A 777 -30.10 31.55 -1.03
N VAL A 778 -28.92 32.01 -0.62
CA VAL A 778 -27.86 31.14 -0.08
C VAL A 778 -28.29 30.47 1.22
N ALA A 779 -28.75 31.26 2.19
CA ALA A 779 -29.10 30.77 3.52
C ALA A 779 -30.32 29.82 3.53
N GLN A 780 -31.25 30.00 2.59
CA GLN A 780 -32.47 29.20 2.47
C GLN A 780 -32.36 28.11 1.40
N GLU A 781 -31.22 28.01 0.72
CA GLU A 781 -30.97 27.04 -0.36
C GLU A 781 -32.01 27.13 -1.51
N GLU A 782 -32.49 28.34 -1.81
CA GLU A 782 -33.55 28.60 -2.78
C GLU A 782 -33.02 28.74 -4.22
N VAL A 783 -33.04 27.60 -4.92
CA VAL A 783 -32.50 27.45 -6.29
C VAL A 783 -33.12 28.45 -7.29
N GLY A 784 -34.44 28.67 -7.23
CA GLY A 784 -35.14 29.55 -8.18
C GLY A 784 -34.66 31.00 -8.12
N TRP A 785 -34.40 31.50 -6.91
CA TRP A 785 -33.83 32.83 -6.69
C TRP A 785 -32.37 32.90 -7.14
N ALA A 786 -31.57 31.87 -6.82
CA ALA A 786 -30.16 31.82 -7.21
C ALA A 786 -29.97 31.88 -8.72
N ILE A 787 -30.75 31.10 -9.50
CA ILE A 787 -30.70 31.10 -10.96
C ILE A 787 -30.99 32.50 -11.53
N VAL A 788 -32.08 33.13 -11.09
CA VAL A 788 -32.50 34.43 -11.62
C VAL A 788 -31.50 35.54 -11.26
N LEU A 789 -30.99 35.55 -10.02
CA LEU A 789 -29.98 36.51 -9.59
C LEU A 789 -28.66 36.36 -10.37
N LEU A 790 -28.20 35.13 -10.58
CA LEU A 790 -26.97 34.87 -11.33
C LEU A 790 -27.10 35.30 -12.80
N ASN A 791 -28.23 35.00 -13.44
CA ASN A 791 -28.45 35.30 -14.85
C ASN A 791 -28.66 36.80 -15.13
N GLU A 792 -29.46 37.49 -14.31
CA GLU A 792 -29.89 38.87 -14.59
C GLU A 792 -28.94 39.92 -14.01
N VAL A 793 -28.37 39.66 -12.83
CA VAL A 793 -27.63 40.68 -12.05
C VAL A 793 -26.30 40.16 -11.49
N GLY A 794 -25.85 38.97 -11.86
CA GLY A 794 -24.65 38.34 -11.29
C GLY A 794 -23.38 39.20 -11.37
N GLY A 795 -23.24 40.02 -12.41
CA GLY A 795 -22.11 40.95 -12.56
C GLY A 795 -22.13 42.15 -11.59
N THR A 796 -23.25 42.43 -10.94
CA THR A 796 -23.43 43.54 -9.99
C THR A 796 -23.22 43.12 -8.53
N LEU A 797 -23.27 41.81 -8.26
CA LEU A 797 -23.06 41.24 -6.93
C LEU A 797 -21.58 41.19 -6.57
N ARG A 798 -21.29 41.35 -5.27
CA ARG A 798 -19.95 41.07 -4.72
C ARG A 798 -19.54 39.63 -5.03
N GLU A 799 -18.27 39.45 -5.39
CA GLU A 799 -17.73 38.17 -5.87
C GLU A 799 -18.00 37.01 -4.89
N SER A 800 -17.84 37.23 -3.59
CA SER A 800 -18.12 36.22 -2.57
C SER A 800 -19.57 35.74 -2.59
N VAL A 801 -20.53 36.67 -2.56
CA VAL A 801 -21.97 36.37 -2.58
C VAL A 801 -22.36 35.69 -3.89
N ARG A 802 -21.82 36.18 -5.02
CA ARG A 802 -22.03 35.54 -6.33
C ARG A 802 -21.54 34.10 -6.31
N TRP A 803 -20.40 33.81 -5.68
CA TRP A 803 -19.86 32.46 -5.64
C TRP A 803 -20.65 31.53 -4.73
N ASP A 804 -21.11 32.03 -3.59
CA ASP A 804 -21.99 31.28 -2.69
C ASP A 804 -23.30 30.87 -3.38
N LEU A 805 -23.85 31.72 -4.26
CA LEU A 805 -25.03 31.36 -5.07
C LEU A 805 -24.80 30.14 -5.98
N HIS A 806 -23.58 29.94 -6.51
CA HIS A 806 -23.28 28.77 -7.34
C HIS A 806 -23.25 27.48 -6.51
N LEU A 807 -22.91 27.55 -5.21
CA LEU A 807 -22.89 26.39 -4.32
C LEU A 807 -24.29 25.85 -4.01
N VAL A 808 -25.33 26.66 -4.21
CA VAL A 808 -26.74 26.27 -4.02
C VAL A 808 -27.33 25.59 -5.26
N LEU A 809 -26.73 25.80 -6.43
CA LEU A 809 -27.30 25.27 -7.67
C LEU A 809 -27.25 23.73 -7.69
N PRO A 810 -28.30 23.07 -8.22
CA PRO A 810 -28.25 21.64 -8.50
C PRO A 810 -27.08 21.32 -9.43
N ALA A 811 -26.48 20.14 -9.24
CA ALA A 811 -25.32 19.69 -10.03
C ALA A 811 -25.55 19.80 -11.55
N VAL A 812 -26.77 19.50 -12.01
CA VAL A 812 -27.13 19.61 -13.44
C VAL A 812 -27.04 21.05 -13.94
N GLU A 813 -27.57 22.02 -13.19
CA GLU A 813 -27.57 23.44 -13.59
C GLU A 813 -26.17 24.03 -13.52
N LEU A 814 -25.41 23.69 -12.47
CA LEU A 814 -24.01 24.08 -12.34
C LEU A 814 -23.16 23.49 -13.49
N GLY A 815 -23.45 22.24 -13.88
CA GLY A 815 -22.85 21.59 -15.03
C GLY A 815 -23.15 22.29 -16.35
N ARG A 816 -24.41 22.73 -16.56
CA ARG A 816 -24.81 23.53 -17.72
C ARG A 816 -24.03 24.84 -17.79
N LEU A 817 -23.95 25.58 -16.67
CA LEU A 817 -23.19 26.83 -16.60
C LEU A 817 -21.69 26.63 -16.88
N ALA A 818 -21.10 25.55 -16.35
CA ALA A 818 -19.70 25.21 -16.62
C ALA A 818 -19.46 24.86 -18.10
N ALA A 819 -20.37 24.11 -18.72
CA ALA A 819 -20.31 23.75 -20.14
C ALA A 819 -20.38 25.01 -21.04
N ASP A 820 -21.31 25.89 -20.72
CA ASP A 820 -21.50 27.19 -21.39
C ASP A 820 -20.27 28.09 -21.24
N ALA A 821 -19.70 28.17 -20.05
CA ALA A 821 -18.48 28.93 -19.78
C ALA A 821 -17.28 28.38 -20.55
N LEU A 822 -17.13 27.04 -20.65
CA LEU A 822 -16.09 26.39 -21.45
C LEU A 822 -16.20 26.75 -22.94
N ARG A 823 -17.42 26.66 -23.51
CA ARG A 823 -17.66 26.98 -24.92
C ARG A 823 -17.42 28.44 -25.27
N ARG A 824 -17.60 29.36 -24.31
CA ARG A 824 -17.32 30.79 -24.45
C ARG A 824 -15.88 31.18 -24.09
N GLU A 825 -15.05 30.21 -23.71
CA GLU A 825 -13.69 30.43 -23.19
C GLU A 825 -13.64 31.38 -21.98
N ASP A 826 -14.68 31.36 -21.14
CA ASP A 826 -14.78 32.19 -19.94
C ASP A 826 -13.85 31.64 -18.83
N PRO A 827 -12.95 32.46 -18.24
CA PRO A 827 -12.10 32.05 -17.10
C PRO A 827 -12.86 31.45 -15.91
N MET A 828 -14.15 31.77 -15.75
CA MET A 828 -15.02 31.22 -14.72
C MET A 828 -15.17 29.70 -14.81
N ALA A 829 -15.02 29.10 -16.00
CA ALA A 829 -15.18 27.67 -16.24
C ALA A 829 -14.38 26.80 -15.26
N ASN A 830 -13.10 27.11 -15.06
CA ASN A 830 -12.23 26.33 -14.16
C ASN A 830 -12.72 26.35 -12.71
N ARG A 831 -13.24 27.49 -12.26
CA ARG A 831 -13.77 27.60 -10.90
C ARG A 831 -15.06 26.81 -10.75
N LEU A 832 -15.96 26.85 -11.75
CA LEU A 832 -17.21 26.06 -11.73
C LEU A 832 -16.92 24.56 -11.73
N LEU A 833 -15.95 24.10 -12.54
CA LEU A 833 -15.50 22.71 -12.54
C LEU A 833 -14.97 22.27 -11.17
N ALA A 834 -14.25 23.15 -10.47
CA ALA A 834 -13.66 22.85 -9.17
C ALA A 834 -14.69 22.73 -8.03
N ILE A 835 -15.82 23.44 -8.11
CA ILE A 835 -16.90 23.36 -7.12
C ILE A 835 -18.01 22.37 -7.51
N HIS A 836 -17.99 21.84 -8.74
CA HIS A 836 -19.03 20.92 -9.18
C HIS A 836 -19.04 19.65 -8.30
N PRO A 837 -20.17 19.29 -7.68
CA PRO A 837 -20.22 18.13 -6.81
C PRO A 837 -20.19 16.83 -7.63
N GLY A 838 -19.32 15.90 -7.24
CA GLY A 838 -19.33 14.52 -7.72
C GLY A 838 -19.16 14.34 -9.24
N ARG A 839 -19.97 13.44 -9.81
CA ARG A 839 -19.91 13.05 -11.24
C ARG A 839 -20.49 14.16 -12.12
N TRP A 840 -19.78 14.51 -13.19
CA TRP A 840 -20.25 15.48 -14.18
C TRP A 840 -21.41 14.92 -15.02
N PRO A 841 -22.44 15.72 -15.31
CA PRO A 841 -23.45 15.42 -16.31
C PRO A 841 -22.84 15.23 -17.71
N ASP A 842 -23.58 14.56 -18.60
CA ASP A 842 -23.12 14.26 -19.95
C ASP A 842 -22.87 15.54 -20.77
N GLU A 843 -23.72 16.56 -20.65
CA GLU A 843 -23.54 17.84 -21.33
C GLU A 843 -22.20 18.51 -20.99
N LEU A 844 -21.85 18.56 -19.69
CA LEU A 844 -20.57 19.07 -19.23
C LEU A 844 -19.40 18.19 -19.71
N SER A 845 -19.57 16.87 -19.66
CA SER A 845 -18.53 15.93 -20.09
C SER A 845 -18.21 16.06 -21.57
N VAL A 846 -19.22 16.27 -22.42
CA VAL A 846 -19.06 16.56 -23.85
C VAL A 846 -18.34 17.89 -24.05
N ALA A 847 -18.77 18.96 -23.39
CA ALA A 847 -18.12 20.28 -23.52
C ALA A 847 -16.65 20.25 -23.07
N VAL A 848 -16.34 19.52 -22.00
CA VAL A 848 -14.95 19.31 -21.55
C VAL A 848 -14.16 18.51 -22.60
N LEU A 849 -14.72 17.44 -23.16
CA LEU A 849 -14.04 16.64 -24.19
C LEU A 849 -13.76 17.47 -25.46
N GLU A 850 -14.72 18.26 -25.92
CA GLU A 850 -14.55 19.19 -27.03
C GLU A 850 -13.46 20.22 -26.73
N THR A 851 -13.45 20.78 -25.53
CA THR A 851 -12.42 21.74 -25.08
C THR A 851 -11.04 21.09 -25.02
N ILE A 852 -10.93 19.85 -24.50
CA ILE A 852 -9.68 19.08 -24.49
C ILE A 852 -9.18 18.86 -25.92
N ALA A 853 -10.06 18.44 -26.83
CA ALA A 853 -9.72 18.19 -28.24
C ALA A 853 -9.28 19.47 -28.97
N HIS A 854 -9.91 20.61 -28.66
CA HIS A 854 -9.53 21.91 -29.20
C HIS A 854 -8.15 22.36 -28.67
N ARG A 855 -7.99 22.39 -27.35
CA ARG A 855 -6.75 22.83 -26.68
C ARG A 855 -5.55 21.97 -27.02
N ALA A 856 -5.72 20.65 -27.12
CA ALA A 856 -4.65 19.74 -27.50
C ALA A 856 -4.06 20.07 -28.90
N ARG A 857 -4.88 20.58 -29.83
CA ARG A 857 -4.44 20.95 -31.17
C ARG A 857 -3.90 22.38 -31.25
N ASN A 858 -4.54 23.31 -30.53
CA ASN A 858 -4.35 24.75 -30.76
C ASN A 858 -3.52 25.47 -29.68
N ASP A 859 -3.49 24.98 -28.43
CA ASP A 859 -2.84 25.71 -27.34
C ASP A 859 -1.31 25.73 -27.49
N ARG A 860 -0.73 26.89 -27.18
CA ARG A 860 0.74 27.07 -27.12
C ARG A 860 1.37 26.45 -25.86
N HIS A 861 0.60 26.28 -24.79
CA HIS A 861 1.09 25.78 -23.49
C HIS A 861 0.20 24.65 -22.96
N SER A 862 0.79 23.55 -22.49
CA SER A 862 0.07 22.33 -22.10
C SER A 862 -0.45 22.29 -20.65
N TRP A 863 -0.14 23.30 -19.82
CA TRP A 863 -0.50 23.27 -18.40
C TRP A 863 -2.02 23.34 -18.16
N GLN A 864 -2.75 24.20 -18.89
CA GLN A 864 -4.21 24.35 -18.80
C GLN A 864 -4.93 23.08 -19.24
N LEU A 865 -4.44 22.45 -20.32
CA LEU A 865 -4.90 21.15 -20.77
C LEU A 865 -4.67 20.07 -19.70
N GLY A 866 -3.50 20.10 -19.05
CA GLY A 866 -3.16 19.22 -17.95
C GLY A 866 -4.11 19.32 -16.75
N GLU A 867 -4.43 20.55 -16.32
CA GLU A 867 -5.41 20.78 -15.24
C GLU A 867 -6.81 20.29 -15.61
N LEU A 868 -7.27 20.58 -16.83
CA LEU A 868 -8.58 20.14 -17.29
C LEU A 868 -8.67 18.60 -17.35
N CYS A 869 -7.62 17.94 -17.85
CA CYS A 869 -7.53 16.47 -17.85
C CYS A 869 -7.53 15.89 -16.43
N ARG A 870 -6.86 16.55 -15.47
CA ARG A 870 -6.85 16.11 -14.06
C ARG A 870 -8.24 16.24 -13.43
N ALA A 871 -8.94 17.35 -13.64
CA ALA A 871 -10.30 17.53 -13.15
C ALA A 871 -11.25 16.47 -13.75
N ALA A 872 -11.13 16.21 -15.06
CA ALA A 872 -11.93 15.20 -15.75
C ALA A 872 -11.67 13.77 -15.24
N ALA A 873 -10.44 13.46 -14.80
CA ALA A 873 -10.04 12.11 -14.42
C ALA A 873 -10.95 11.47 -13.35
N LEU A 874 -11.45 12.26 -12.39
CA LEU A 874 -12.30 11.79 -11.30
C LEU A 874 -13.80 12.10 -11.51
N ALA A 875 -14.13 13.19 -12.19
CA ALA A 875 -15.51 13.66 -12.30
C ALA A 875 -16.20 13.21 -13.60
N MET A 876 -15.46 13.08 -14.70
CA MET A 876 -16.03 12.61 -15.98
C MET A 876 -16.51 11.15 -15.83
N PRO A 877 -17.67 10.80 -16.41
CA PRO A 877 -18.17 9.43 -16.39
C PRO A 877 -17.20 8.45 -17.07
N PRO A 878 -16.94 7.27 -16.47
CA PRO A 878 -16.04 6.27 -17.06
C PRO A 878 -16.47 5.78 -18.45
N ALA A 879 -17.75 5.89 -18.81
CA ALA A 879 -18.28 5.57 -20.15
C ALA A 879 -17.62 6.38 -21.29
N TYR A 880 -16.98 7.51 -21.00
CA TYR A 880 -16.22 8.29 -21.98
C TYR A 880 -14.81 7.74 -22.25
N ALA A 881 -14.38 6.66 -21.57
CA ALA A 881 -13.05 6.08 -21.72
C ALA A 881 -12.67 5.78 -23.19
N ASP A 882 -13.58 5.15 -23.95
CA ASP A 882 -13.37 4.82 -25.37
C ASP A 882 -13.21 6.07 -26.24
N LEU A 883 -14.06 7.09 -26.02
CA LEU A 883 -14.00 8.36 -26.75
C LEU A 883 -12.68 9.10 -26.50
N VAL A 884 -12.27 9.21 -25.23
CA VAL A 884 -10.98 9.86 -24.88
C VAL A 884 -9.80 9.03 -25.39
N GLY A 885 -9.90 7.69 -25.35
CA GLY A 885 -8.90 6.78 -25.89
C GLY A 885 -8.68 6.98 -27.39
N ARG A 886 -9.77 7.06 -28.18
CA ARG A 886 -9.70 7.37 -29.62
C ARG A 886 -9.09 8.75 -29.88
N LEU A 887 -9.47 9.77 -29.10
CA LEU A 887 -8.88 11.11 -29.22
C LEU A 887 -7.38 11.08 -28.94
N ALA A 888 -6.92 10.39 -27.90
CA ALA A 888 -5.50 10.27 -27.58
C ALA A 888 -4.71 9.59 -28.71
N LEU A 889 -5.26 8.53 -29.32
CA LEU A 889 -4.64 7.84 -30.45
C LEU A 889 -4.57 8.73 -31.71
N GLN A 890 -5.62 9.51 -32.00
CA GLN A 890 -5.60 10.46 -33.11
C GLN A 890 -4.53 11.53 -32.91
N LEU A 891 -4.45 12.12 -31.72
CA LEU A 891 -3.46 13.15 -31.40
C LEU A 891 -2.01 12.64 -31.44
N ASP A 892 -1.77 11.36 -31.14
CA ASP A 892 -0.45 10.72 -31.23
C ASP A 892 -0.01 10.48 -32.70
N GLN A 893 -0.97 10.39 -33.63
CA GLN A 893 -0.71 10.23 -35.07
C GLN A 893 -0.51 11.57 -35.79
N GLU A 894 -1.00 12.67 -35.23
CA GLU A 894 -0.76 14.03 -35.73
C GLU A 894 0.67 14.49 -35.34
N PRO A 895 1.32 15.41 -36.08
CA PRO A 895 2.58 16.04 -35.68
C PRO A 895 2.38 17.02 -34.51
N ALA A 896 1.82 16.53 -33.41
CA ALA A 896 1.55 17.28 -32.19
C ALA A 896 2.74 17.19 -31.22
N ASP A 897 2.89 18.21 -30.37
CA ASP A 897 3.87 18.17 -29.29
C ASP A 897 3.45 17.10 -28.27
N ALA A 898 4.36 16.17 -27.94
CA ALA A 898 4.15 15.12 -26.95
C ALA A 898 3.68 15.65 -25.58
N SER A 899 4.01 16.91 -25.24
CA SER A 899 3.54 17.57 -24.03
C SER A 899 2.00 17.78 -24.00
N ARG A 900 1.34 17.80 -25.16
CA ARG A 900 -0.11 17.95 -25.34
C ARG A 900 -0.85 16.61 -25.47
N VAL A 901 -0.18 15.57 -25.98
CA VAL A 901 -0.75 14.21 -26.09
C VAL A 901 -0.80 13.51 -24.73
N ARG A 902 0.27 13.67 -23.93
CA ARG A 902 0.42 12.97 -22.64
C ARG A 902 -0.75 13.18 -21.66
N PRO A 903 -1.23 14.41 -21.39
CA PRO A 903 -2.36 14.61 -20.48
C PRO A 903 -3.64 13.89 -20.91
N VAL A 904 -3.94 13.88 -22.22
CA VAL A 904 -5.12 13.21 -22.78
C VAL A 904 -4.98 11.68 -22.66
N ALA A 905 -3.81 11.15 -22.97
CA ALA A 905 -3.51 9.73 -22.78
C ALA A 905 -3.57 9.31 -21.30
N ASP A 906 -3.18 10.18 -20.37
CA ASP A 906 -3.23 9.92 -18.92
C ASP A 906 -4.69 9.93 -18.43
N LEU A 907 -5.53 10.84 -18.93
CA LEU A 907 -6.98 10.83 -18.71
C LEU A 907 -7.62 9.54 -19.23
N ALA A 908 -7.34 9.15 -20.48
CA ALA A 908 -7.89 7.93 -21.09
C ALA A 908 -7.61 6.68 -20.23
N ARG A 909 -6.36 6.55 -19.75
CA ARG A 909 -5.97 5.43 -18.87
C ARG A 909 -6.70 5.45 -17.54
N THR A 910 -6.93 6.63 -16.97
CA THR A 910 -7.67 6.74 -15.71
C THR A 910 -9.14 6.37 -15.90
N LEU A 911 -9.81 6.89 -16.92
CA LEU A 911 -11.22 6.56 -17.18
C LEU A 911 -11.40 5.07 -17.49
N THR A 912 -10.49 4.50 -18.27
CA THR A 912 -10.42 3.05 -18.51
C THR A 912 -10.30 2.28 -17.20
N PHE A 913 -9.34 2.66 -16.34
CA PHE A 913 -9.12 2.02 -15.05
C PHE A 913 -10.38 2.08 -14.18
N ARG A 914 -11.08 3.22 -14.17
CA ARG A 914 -12.33 3.40 -13.42
C ARG A 914 -13.47 2.57 -13.99
N GLN A 915 -13.57 2.47 -15.33
CA GLN A 915 -14.60 1.66 -15.98
C GLN A 915 -14.43 0.19 -15.61
N GLU A 916 -13.22 -0.36 -15.80
CA GLU A 916 -12.87 -1.74 -15.40
C GLU A 916 -13.16 -1.97 -13.91
N MET A 917 -12.73 -1.03 -13.06
CA MET A 917 -12.93 -1.09 -11.61
C MET A 917 -14.41 -1.22 -11.21
N PHE A 918 -15.32 -0.50 -11.87
CA PHE A 918 -16.75 -0.58 -11.57
C PHE A 918 -17.41 -1.81 -12.21
N ASP A 919 -16.90 -2.31 -13.32
CA ASP A 919 -17.42 -3.52 -13.97
C ASP A 919 -17.02 -4.78 -13.19
N GLU A 920 -15.81 -4.83 -12.65
CA GLU A 920 -15.30 -5.90 -11.77
C GLU A 920 -16.07 -6.03 -10.45
N LEU A 921 -16.72 -4.95 -9.99
CA LEU A 921 -17.60 -4.98 -8.83
C LEU A 921 -18.99 -5.54 -9.15
N LYS A 922 -19.36 -5.62 -10.43
CA LYS A 922 -20.67 -6.14 -10.88
C LYS A 922 -20.60 -7.59 -11.38
N SER A 923 -19.40 -8.10 -11.66
CA SER A 923 -19.13 -9.48 -12.09
C SER A 923 -19.23 -10.45 -10.93
#